data_AF-A0A0Y0KF73-F1
#
_entry.id   AF-A0A0Y0KF73-F1
#
_cell.length_a   1.000
_cell.length_b   1.000
_cell.length_c   1.000
_cell.angle_alpha   90.00
_cell.angle_beta   90.00
_cell.angle_gamma   90.00
#
_symmetry.space_group_name_H-M   'P 1'
#
loop_
_entity.id
_entity.type
_entity.pdbx_description
1 polymer ?
#
loop_
_entity_poly.entity_id
_entity_poly.type
_entity_poly.pdbx_seq_one_letter_code
_entity_poly.pdbx_strand_id
1 'polypeptide(L)'
;MSMVSEKWLSLFNNIEDDEQLDEFLIATSGDSLQDWEVKFLQYEQWGKDYIERELGTILYDEYNPQEKLRVSIHWLDLFKPICFKYLERLTSFLNKTQCITNTNEFILEIESVFLKFEICMNMSYRTVVLEINDLRRATRLKGEDSKNRYNYFINTLLKDRDYILEFYKKYPVLFELLDKKISNVLDYIEQIILHFEENLIDLESYFNYKNLKLSSIDFNAGDTHSNGKSVCILKLNTKKKLVYKPRNRFIDVNLNLFSKEFAHRFGLSELLFVPKTLSKDSYSFVEFIEEKECNSLQEVEVYYTNMGKLLAFLHIFGAKDYHGENILACQEHPYLIDNETILHFSEPVNITSNAQNIYNFVTNSVYSVGILPMNLYSANNDKGMEIGALNSGERRESPYLSHQLANVGTDEIRIEKVFKIVGDFPSTVRYKGKNVSCSSYLNEVQRGFETIYKIVLQNRNIVSRMIIKYFENCETRYIYRNTNIYVQFLETSHHPELLKNKYDFEMYLLRLFEYGDVANLFDNVMMKDEVCQLRKGDIPIFYANTSSNEIYNGLGRYICALDGHSIANKVLNRITSLSDDNLLRQKRIINMAFMGSELFSKKFRVSEEHMNTETITSKIINRISSAKFEFNNETSWLAMVAMNKSYEIYPMDCSLYSGTSGMILGITSIDDTRLRTLLPGVINYTNNYIKELQGNFPVHQLGAFTGVYGYLYTLCVLREEGTPFVEDIEEIIYETLSSTFRQLRNIDNLDIIGGLAGILGVLIKIQKTMLDSSRVTELTQKLSEGVVQKILEKYKKDGFWIENDPGYAHGNYGIITQLYRYSLSNTCKFDAKTSIISCIKEYLDKERSLLCGKNGFPLRNNAKYYSWCNGIVGIVNAKNYLETNEFPDKFLKTEVQDYSIKILNQDSTLDNSICHGSIGNLVILDSILGYSVDIENRIATESSSYLLDKETYECDDWGILTGEMGILMANDRKSRTRLNDILLLN
;
A
#
# COMPACT_ATOMS: atom_id res chain seq x y z
N MET A 1 37.61 18.94 1.59
CA MET A 1 37.23 17.63 2.12
C MET A 1 38.15 17.16 3.21
N SER A 2 37.67 17.23 4.43
CA SER A 2 38.19 16.42 5.53
C SER A 2 37.64 14.99 5.38
N MET A 3 38.24 13.99 6.02
CA MET A 3 37.66 12.64 6.06
C MET A 3 36.29 12.59 6.76
N VAL A 4 35.96 13.61 7.58
CA VAL A 4 34.68 13.72 8.29
C VAL A 4 33.60 14.22 7.34
N SER A 5 33.89 15.23 6.52
CA SER A 5 32.93 15.75 5.55
C SER A 5 32.58 14.73 4.47
N GLU A 6 33.56 13.97 3.95
CA GLU A 6 33.31 12.87 3.01
C GLU A 6 32.38 11.79 3.60
N LYS A 7 32.56 11.47 4.88
CA LYS A 7 31.68 10.53 5.60
C LYS A 7 30.26 11.08 5.68
N TRP A 8 30.09 12.36 6.02
CA TRP A 8 28.76 12.97 6.15
C TRP A 8 28.05 13.11 4.81
N LEU A 9 28.76 13.47 3.74
CA LEU A 9 28.20 13.51 2.37
C LEU A 9 27.61 12.16 1.96
N SER A 10 28.25 11.05 2.32
CA SER A 10 27.74 9.70 2.00
C SER A 10 26.38 9.35 2.64
N LEU A 11 25.90 10.14 3.60
CA LEU A 11 24.59 9.95 4.24
C LEU A 11 23.44 10.55 3.42
N PHE A 12 23.72 11.51 2.55
CA PHE A 12 22.71 12.24 1.77
C PHE A 12 22.67 11.73 0.32
N ASN A 13 21.48 11.74 -0.26
CA ASN A 13 21.27 11.46 -1.68
C ASN A 13 21.31 12.73 -2.53
N ASN A 14 20.90 13.87 -1.95
CA ASN A 14 20.66 15.13 -2.69
C ASN A 14 21.72 16.21 -2.42
N ILE A 15 22.73 15.94 -1.59
CA ILE A 15 23.82 16.86 -1.26
C ILE A 15 25.10 16.25 -1.82
N GLU A 16 25.72 16.92 -2.79
CA GLU A 16 26.82 16.35 -3.58
C GLU A 16 28.21 16.82 -3.14
N ASP A 17 28.31 17.96 -2.45
CA ASP A 17 29.59 18.58 -2.09
C ASP A 17 29.58 19.34 -0.74
N ASP A 18 30.77 19.71 -0.27
CA ASP A 18 30.99 20.41 1.01
C ASP A 18 30.24 21.77 1.06
N GLU A 19 30.04 22.47 -0.06
CA GLU A 19 29.38 23.78 -0.12
C GLU A 19 27.87 23.63 0.11
N GLN A 20 27.24 22.67 -0.58
CA GLN A 20 25.83 22.33 -0.36
C GLN A 20 25.59 21.80 1.06
N LEU A 21 26.53 21.03 1.61
CA LEU A 21 26.43 20.56 3.00
C LEU A 21 26.54 21.72 4.00
N ASP A 22 27.43 22.67 3.76
CA ASP A 22 27.56 23.88 4.59
C ASP A 22 26.27 24.72 4.58
N GLU A 23 25.71 25.00 3.39
CA GLU A 23 24.44 25.72 3.25
C GLU A 23 23.30 25.00 3.99
N PHE A 24 23.22 23.67 3.83
CA PHE A 24 22.22 22.85 4.51
C PHE A 24 22.37 22.92 6.04
N LEU A 25 23.59 22.82 6.56
CA LEU A 25 23.85 22.88 8.00
C LEU A 25 23.55 24.26 8.58
N ILE A 26 23.89 25.34 7.86
CA ILE A 26 23.55 26.70 8.28
C ILE A 26 22.03 26.88 8.32
N ALA A 27 21.30 26.39 7.32
CA ALA A 27 19.86 26.52 7.24
C ALA A 27 19.12 25.70 8.33
N THR A 28 19.61 24.51 8.65
CA THR A 28 18.94 23.58 9.56
C THR A 28 19.37 23.72 11.02
N SER A 29 20.67 23.95 11.26
CA SER A 29 21.27 24.01 12.60
C SER A 29 21.72 25.40 13.03
N GLY A 30 21.98 26.30 12.07
CA GLY A 30 22.56 27.63 12.32
C GLY A 30 24.09 27.65 12.44
N ASP A 31 24.74 26.47 12.38
CA ASP A 31 26.19 26.31 12.42
C ASP A 31 26.74 25.96 11.04
N SER A 32 27.98 26.38 10.73
CA SER A 32 28.68 25.97 9.50
C SER A 32 29.21 24.53 9.58
N LEU A 33 29.55 23.95 8.43
CA LEU A 33 30.27 22.68 8.33
C LEU A 33 31.55 22.70 9.16
N GLN A 34 32.28 23.83 9.14
CA GLN A 34 33.49 24.00 9.95
C GLN A 34 33.20 23.93 11.46
N ASP A 35 32.09 24.54 11.91
CA ASP A 35 31.68 24.47 13.32
C ASP A 35 31.33 23.03 13.71
N TRP A 36 30.64 22.30 12.83
CA TRP A 36 30.32 20.88 13.04
C TRP A 36 31.57 20.01 13.14
N GLU A 37 32.57 20.22 12.28
CA GLU A 37 33.86 19.51 12.36
C GLU A 37 34.60 19.79 13.67
N VAL A 38 34.62 21.05 14.12
CA VAL A 38 35.21 21.43 15.41
C VAL A 38 34.50 20.71 16.56
N LYS A 39 33.16 20.71 16.53
CA LYS A 39 32.35 20.07 17.54
C LYS A 39 32.50 18.54 17.54
N PHE A 40 32.64 17.92 16.37
CA PHE A 40 32.96 16.50 16.22
C PHE A 40 34.26 16.14 16.96
N LEU A 41 35.34 16.90 16.71
CA LEU A 41 36.65 16.69 17.32
C LEU A 41 36.62 16.91 18.85
N GLN A 42 35.90 17.94 19.31
CA GLN A 42 35.72 18.19 20.74
C GLN A 42 34.99 17.04 21.44
N TYR A 43 33.98 16.47 20.79
CA TYR A 43 33.22 15.35 21.35
C TYR A 43 34.03 14.06 21.46
N GLU A 44 34.99 13.79 20.57
CA GLU A 44 35.80 12.57 20.62
C GLU A 44 36.56 12.39 21.95
N GLN A 45 37.07 13.49 22.51
CA GLN A 45 37.72 13.47 23.81
C GLN A 45 36.68 13.55 24.94
N TRP A 46 35.73 14.47 24.84
CA TRP A 46 34.72 14.68 25.87
C TRP A 46 33.90 13.42 26.15
N GLY A 47 33.52 12.66 25.11
CA GLY A 47 32.76 11.43 25.25
C GLY A 47 33.49 10.37 26.06
N LYS A 48 34.81 10.24 25.88
CA LYS A 48 35.64 9.30 26.67
C LYS A 48 35.74 9.72 28.13
N ASP A 49 35.97 11.01 28.37
CA ASP A 49 36.06 11.58 29.71
C ASP A 49 34.71 11.51 30.45
N TYR A 50 33.60 11.68 29.72
CA TYR A 50 32.25 11.51 30.22
C TYR A 50 32.03 10.10 30.75
N ILE A 51 32.35 9.07 29.95
CA ILE A 51 32.19 7.67 30.36
C ILE A 51 33.06 7.33 31.58
N GLU A 52 34.29 7.83 31.63
CA GLU A 52 35.18 7.62 32.78
C GLU A 52 34.63 8.21 34.07
N ARG A 53 34.03 9.41 33.98
CA ARG A 53 33.38 10.05 35.13
C ARG A 53 32.13 9.29 35.58
N GLU A 54 31.26 8.91 34.66
CA GLU A 54 29.99 8.25 34.99
C GLU A 54 30.20 6.81 35.50
N LEU A 55 31.03 6.00 34.81
CA LEU A 55 31.25 4.58 35.19
C LEU A 55 32.34 4.39 36.24
N GLY A 56 33.27 5.34 36.38
CA GLY A 56 34.35 5.25 37.39
C GLY A 56 33.83 5.28 38.83
N THR A 57 32.64 5.83 39.06
CA THR A 57 32.07 6.08 40.41
C THR A 57 30.99 5.09 40.84
N ILE A 58 30.42 4.29 39.92
CA ILE A 58 29.32 3.36 40.21
C ILE A 58 29.89 2.02 40.71
N LEU A 59 29.46 1.59 41.90
CA LEU A 59 29.82 0.29 42.51
C LEU A 59 28.84 -0.82 42.09
N TYR A 60 28.82 -1.17 40.81
CA TYR A 60 27.89 -2.19 40.26
C TYR A 60 28.45 -3.62 40.29
N ASP A 61 29.67 -3.81 40.79
CA ASP A 61 30.37 -5.11 40.79
C ASP A 61 29.64 -6.17 41.64
N GLU A 62 28.92 -5.74 42.68
CA GLU A 62 28.17 -6.61 43.59
C GLU A 62 26.75 -6.94 43.09
N TYR A 63 26.25 -6.19 42.10
CA TYR A 63 24.92 -6.41 41.54
C TYR A 63 24.94 -7.58 40.56
N ASN A 64 24.07 -8.57 40.79
CA ASN A 64 23.89 -9.71 39.91
C ASN A 64 22.47 -9.74 39.36
N PRO A 65 22.28 -9.50 38.05
CA PRO A 65 20.99 -9.63 37.40
C PRO A 65 20.40 -11.02 37.59
N GLN A 66 19.07 -11.11 37.53
CA GLN A 66 18.36 -12.38 37.64
C GLN A 66 18.87 -13.47 36.70
N GLU A 67 19.29 -14.60 37.27
CA GLU A 67 19.77 -15.78 36.53
C GLU A 67 18.80 -16.23 35.41
N LYS A 68 17.49 -16.19 35.66
CA LYS A 68 16.48 -16.57 34.64
C LYS A 68 16.52 -15.72 33.37
N LEU A 69 17.07 -14.50 33.43
CA LEU A 69 17.21 -13.63 32.26
C LEU A 69 18.34 -14.09 31.32
N ARG A 70 19.34 -14.84 31.82
CA ARG A 70 20.48 -15.34 31.02
C ARG A 70 20.05 -16.31 29.91
N VAL A 71 18.85 -16.89 30.03
CA VAL A 71 18.24 -17.75 28.99
C VAL A 71 17.80 -16.95 27.77
N SER A 72 17.39 -15.69 27.97
CA SER A 72 16.87 -14.83 26.90
C SER A 72 17.85 -13.74 26.46
N ILE A 73 18.77 -13.33 27.34
CA ILE A 73 19.70 -12.24 27.13
C ILE A 73 21.09 -12.71 27.55
N HIS A 74 22.00 -12.89 26.60
CA HIS A 74 23.33 -13.38 26.93
C HIS A 74 24.24 -12.27 27.50
N TRP A 75 23.99 -11.00 27.16
CA TRP A 75 24.89 -9.87 27.45
C TRP A 75 24.54 -9.05 28.69
N LEU A 76 23.87 -9.65 29.69
CA LEU A 76 23.36 -8.93 30.87
C LEU A 76 24.42 -8.12 31.61
N ASP A 77 25.63 -8.68 31.74
CA ASP A 77 26.70 -8.05 32.52
C ASP A 77 27.14 -6.69 31.90
N LEU A 78 26.92 -6.47 30.60
CA LEU A 78 27.18 -5.18 29.93
C LEU A 78 26.30 -4.03 30.45
N PHE A 79 25.09 -4.35 30.91
CA PHE A 79 24.09 -3.34 31.31
C PHE A 79 24.03 -3.11 32.81
N LYS A 80 24.79 -3.88 33.61
CA LYS A 80 24.89 -3.73 35.08
C LYS A 80 25.07 -2.29 35.56
N PRO A 81 26.01 -1.49 35.00
CA PRO A 81 26.24 -0.14 35.51
C PRO A 81 25.02 0.76 35.39
N ILE A 82 24.26 0.59 34.31
CA ILE A 82 23.08 1.41 34.01
C ILE A 82 21.90 0.91 34.85
N CYS A 83 21.61 -0.39 34.85
CA CYS A 83 20.47 -0.93 35.58
C CYS A 83 20.57 -0.74 37.09
N PHE A 84 21.76 -0.94 37.68
CA PHE A 84 21.97 -0.81 39.12
C PHE A 84 21.59 0.59 39.64
N LYS A 85 22.03 1.64 38.93
CA LYS A 85 21.75 3.05 39.24
C LYS A 85 20.25 3.33 39.41
N TYR A 86 19.39 2.72 38.60
CA TYR A 86 17.95 2.99 38.58
C TYR A 86 17.14 2.02 39.45
N LEU A 87 17.61 0.79 39.67
CA LEU A 87 16.93 -0.17 40.54
C LEU A 87 16.97 0.23 42.03
N GLU A 88 18.05 0.85 42.50
CA GLU A 88 18.10 1.39 43.86
C GLU A 88 17.06 2.49 44.07
N ARG A 89 16.95 3.43 43.11
CA ARG A 89 15.93 4.49 43.12
C ARG A 89 14.53 3.90 43.15
N LEU A 90 14.23 2.93 42.28
CA LEU A 90 12.94 2.24 42.24
C LEU A 90 12.62 1.55 43.57
N THR A 91 13.59 0.85 44.16
CA THR A 91 13.40 0.12 45.43
C THR A 91 13.02 1.08 46.56
N SER A 92 13.73 2.21 46.67
CA SER A 92 13.42 3.28 47.63
C SER A 92 12.02 3.87 47.42
N PHE A 93 11.61 4.06 46.17
CA PHE A 93 10.28 4.55 45.81
C PHE A 93 9.18 3.54 46.21
N LEU A 94 9.31 2.28 45.79
CA LEU A 94 8.29 1.25 46.04
C LEU A 94 8.09 0.94 47.53
N ASN A 95 9.14 1.04 48.35
CA ASN A 95 9.04 0.88 49.80
C ASN A 95 8.10 1.91 50.47
N LYS A 96 7.76 3.01 49.79
CA LYS A 96 6.84 4.05 50.27
C LYS A 96 5.40 3.88 49.74
N THR A 97 5.21 3.04 48.73
CA THR A 97 3.91 2.85 48.04
C THR A 97 3.08 1.74 48.70
N GLN A 98 1.76 1.89 48.77
CA GLN A 98 0.87 0.88 49.37
C GLN A 98 0.01 0.12 48.36
N CYS A 99 -0.05 0.61 47.12
CA CYS A 99 -0.89 0.07 46.04
C CYS A 99 -0.29 -1.14 45.30
N ILE A 100 0.92 -1.59 45.67
CA ILE A 100 1.61 -2.74 45.05
C ILE A 100 1.30 -4.05 45.81
N THR A 101 1.16 -5.14 45.07
CA THR A 101 0.86 -6.47 45.64
C THR A 101 2.06 -7.09 46.32
N ASN A 102 3.20 -7.17 45.61
CA ASN A 102 4.47 -7.71 46.10
C ASN A 102 5.63 -6.91 45.51
N THR A 103 6.29 -6.09 46.34
CA THR A 103 7.36 -5.18 45.91
C THR A 103 8.55 -5.91 45.29
N ASN A 104 8.95 -7.07 45.84
CA ASN A 104 10.09 -7.82 45.33
C ASN A 104 9.80 -8.39 43.94
N GLU A 105 8.64 -9.02 43.75
CA GLU A 105 8.26 -9.54 42.43
C GLU A 105 8.13 -8.42 41.39
N PHE A 106 7.58 -7.27 41.79
CA PHE A 106 7.44 -6.11 40.91
C PHE A 106 8.80 -5.57 40.45
N ILE A 107 9.78 -5.41 41.36
CA ILE A 107 11.15 -5.01 41.01
C ILE A 107 11.76 -6.00 40.01
N LEU A 108 11.57 -7.30 40.25
CA LEU A 108 12.10 -8.33 39.36
C LEU A 108 11.49 -8.27 37.96
N GLU A 109 10.22 -7.89 37.83
CA GLU A 109 9.58 -7.70 36.53
C GLU A 109 10.08 -6.44 35.83
N ILE A 110 10.25 -5.31 36.53
CA ILE A 110 10.80 -4.08 35.94
C ILE A 110 12.25 -4.27 35.50
N GLU A 111 13.07 -4.96 36.29
CA GLU A 111 14.44 -5.35 35.89
C GLU A 111 14.41 -6.16 34.58
N SER A 112 13.45 -7.07 34.43
CA SER A 112 13.26 -7.81 33.18
C SER A 112 12.90 -6.90 32.01
N VAL A 113 12.16 -5.80 32.21
CA VAL A 113 11.79 -4.85 31.14
C VAL A 113 12.99 -4.04 30.69
N PHE A 114 13.79 -3.53 31.64
CA PHE A 114 15.02 -2.80 31.32
C PHE A 114 16.00 -3.64 30.48
N LEU A 115 16.13 -4.92 30.85
CA LEU A 115 17.15 -5.82 30.31
C LEU A 115 16.72 -6.62 29.07
N LYS A 116 15.43 -6.98 28.93
CA LYS A 116 14.93 -7.74 27.78
C LYS A 116 14.95 -6.94 26.48
N PHE A 117 14.57 -7.64 25.41
CA PHE A 117 14.44 -7.16 24.04
C PHE A 117 13.72 -5.81 23.88
N GLU A 118 13.10 -5.23 24.89
CA GLU A 118 12.37 -3.97 24.74
C GLU A 118 13.28 -2.72 24.73
N ILE A 119 14.38 -2.69 25.51
CA ILE A 119 15.20 -1.47 25.65
C ILE A 119 16.68 -1.72 25.34
N CYS A 120 17.44 -2.30 26.29
CA CYS A 120 18.90 -2.36 26.17
C CYS A 120 19.38 -3.20 24.98
N MET A 121 18.75 -4.36 24.77
CA MET A 121 19.11 -5.28 23.69
C MET A 121 18.85 -4.70 22.30
N ASN A 122 17.71 -4.05 22.09
CA ASN A 122 17.34 -3.47 20.79
C ASN A 122 18.30 -2.36 20.35
N MET A 123 18.82 -1.57 21.29
CA MET A 123 19.72 -0.45 20.99
C MET A 123 21.19 -0.90 20.83
N SER A 124 21.58 -2.02 21.43
CA SER A 124 22.99 -2.43 21.52
C SER A 124 23.36 -3.64 20.66
N TYR A 125 22.42 -4.46 20.18
CA TYR A 125 22.76 -5.75 19.57
C TYR A 125 23.69 -5.65 18.37
N ARG A 126 23.55 -4.61 17.54
CA ARG A 126 24.44 -4.39 16.38
C ARG A 126 25.87 -4.13 16.84
N THR A 127 26.02 -3.32 17.88
CA THR A 127 27.31 -2.97 18.50
C THR A 127 27.96 -4.18 19.13
N VAL A 128 27.20 -4.99 19.90
CA VAL A 128 27.74 -6.19 20.53
C VAL A 128 28.14 -7.24 19.49
N VAL A 129 27.31 -7.44 18.44
CA VAL A 129 27.64 -8.35 17.33
C VAL A 129 28.91 -7.90 16.61
N LEU A 130 29.06 -6.60 16.32
CA LEU A 130 30.28 -6.06 15.72
C LEU A 130 31.50 -6.34 16.63
N GLU A 131 31.38 -6.06 17.92
CA GLU A 131 32.48 -6.23 18.87
C GLU A 131 32.93 -7.69 19.00
N ILE A 132 31.99 -8.64 19.06
CA ILE A 132 32.32 -10.08 19.06
C ILE A 132 33.09 -10.44 17.79
N ASN A 133 32.68 -9.93 16.63
CA ASN A 133 33.33 -10.19 15.36
C ASN A 133 34.74 -9.55 15.28
N ASP A 134 34.91 -8.34 15.80
CA ASP A 134 36.20 -7.66 15.86
C ASP A 134 37.17 -8.39 16.80
N LEU A 135 36.72 -8.77 18.00
CA LEU A 135 37.52 -9.54 18.96
C LEU A 135 37.90 -10.92 18.41
N ARG A 136 36.99 -11.57 17.66
CA ARG A 136 37.26 -12.83 16.96
C ARG A 136 38.36 -12.64 15.92
N ARG A 137 38.24 -11.63 15.04
CA ARG A 137 39.24 -11.33 14.00
C ARG A 137 40.59 -10.94 14.58
N ALA A 138 40.60 -10.23 15.72
CA ALA A 138 41.80 -9.85 16.45
C ALA A 138 42.37 -10.99 17.34
N THR A 139 41.78 -12.20 17.32
CA THR A 139 42.19 -13.34 18.15
C THR A 139 42.20 -13.07 19.66
N ARG A 140 41.38 -12.11 20.13
CA ARG A 140 41.24 -11.76 21.56
C ARG A 140 40.26 -12.68 22.30
N LEU A 141 39.43 -13.46 21.59
CA LEU A 141 38.51 -14.45 22.19
C LEU A 141 39.20 -15.80 22.40
N LYS A 142 39.17 -16.33 23.63
CA LYS A 142 39.80 -17.61 23.99
C LYS A 142 38.79 -18.76 23.98
N GLY A 143 39.13 -19.90 23.37
CA GLY A 143 38.30 -21.10 23.35
C GLY A 143 38.59 -22.00 22.15
N GLU A 144 38.42 -23.31 22.32
CA GLU A 144 38.73 -24.32 21.28
C GLU A 144 37.74 -24.27 20.10
N ASP A 145 36.50 -23.85 20.35
CA ASP A 145 35.43 -23.75 19.35
C ASP A 145 34.67 -22.41 19.46
N SER A 146 33.75 -22.18 18.52
CA SER A 146 32.97 -20.93 18.42
C SER A 146 32.10 -20.65 19.64
N LYS A 147 31.60 -21.69 20.30
CA LYS A 147 30.78 -21.58 21.52
C LYS A 147 31.64 -21.25 22.73
N ASN A 148 32.81 -21.86 22.85
CA ASN A 148 33.78 -21.58 23.92
C ASN A 148 34.32 -20.14 23.82
N ARG A 149 34.59 -19.66 22.60
CA ARG A 149 35.00 -18.26 22.37
C ARG A 149 33.88 -17.26 22.70
N TYR A 150 32.63 -17.59 22.37
CA TYR A 150 31.48 -16.80 22.80
C TYR A 150 31.33 -16.79 24.33
N ASN A 151 31.43 -17.96 24.97
CA ASN A 151 31.36 -18.06 26.43
C ASN A 151 32.48 -17.29 27.13
N TYR A 152 33.68 -17.19 26.53
CA TYR A 152 34.74 -16.33 27.05
C TYR A 152 34.37 -14.85 27.01
N PHE A 153 33.73 -14.39 25.93
CA PHE A 153 33.19 -13.03 25.85
C PHE A 153 32.18 -12.77 26.99
N ILE A 154 31.21 -13.66 27.18
CA ILE A 154 30.15 -13.49 28.19
C ILE A 154 30.67 -13.62 29.64
N ASN A 155 31.44 -14.68 29.92
CA ASN A 155 31.78 -15.05 31.29
C ASN A 155 33.08 -14.43 31.79
N THR A 156 33.89 -13.86 30.90
CA THR A 156 35.16 -13.22 31.26
C THR A 156 35.15 -11.74 30.89
N LEU A 157 35.04 -11.40 29.60
CA LEU A 157 35.17 -9.99 29.17
C LEU A 157 34.03 -9.12 29.70
N LEU A 158 32.77 -9.55 29.58
CA LEU A 158 31.64 -8.76 30.10
C LEU A 158 31.58 -8.69 31.64
N LYS A 159 32.42 -9.45 32.37
CA LYS A 159 32.55 -9.33 33.84
C LYS A 159 33.75 -8.48 34.24
N ASP A 160 34.60 -8.12 33.30
CA ASP A 160 35.76 -7.28 33.53
C ASP A 160 35.36 -5.81 33.44
N ARG A 161 35.58 -5.07 34.53
CA ARG A 161 35.23 -3.65 34.64
C ARG A 161 36.00 -2.81 33.63
N ASP A 162 37.28 -3.12 33.39
CA ASP A 162 38.11 -2.37 32.46
C ASP A 162 37.60 -2.55 31.02
N TYR A 163 37.12 -3.76 30.69
CA TYR A 163 36.53 -4.03 29.38
C TYR A 163 35.19 -3.30 29.17
N ILE A 164 34.31 -3.28 30.19
CA ILE A 164 33.05 -2.51 30.11
C ILE A 164 33.36 -1.03 29.89
N LEU A 165 34.37 -0.49 30.59
CA LEU A 165 34.81 0.88 30.42
C LEU A 165 35.38 1.13 29.01
N GLU A 166 36.22 0.22 28.49
CA GLU A 166 36.74 0.25 27.12
C GLU A 166 35.59 0.28 26.09
N PHE A 167 34.59 -0.59 26.27
CA PHE A 167 33.43 -0.69 25.39
C PHE A 167 32.63 0.61 25.33
N TYR A 168 32.24 1.17 26.48
CA TYR A 168 31.47 2.41 26.48
C TYR A 168 32.31 3.63 26.09
N LYS A 169 33.63 3.65 26.34
CA LYS A 169 34.54 4.67 25.79
C LYS A 169 34.62 4.62 24.26
N LYS A 170 34.47 3.43 23.66
CA LYS A 170 34.36 3.26 22.20
C LYS A 170 33.00 3.71 21.65
N TYR A 171 31.93 3.54 22.43
CA TYR A 171 30.55 3.89 22.04
C TYR A 171 29.85 4.80 23.07
N PRO A 172 30.34 6.03 23.30
CA PRO A 172 29.82 6.91 24.35
C PRO A 172 28.36 7.31 24.12
N VAL A 173 27.94 7.48 22.86
CA VAL A 173 26.56 7.82 22.51
C VAL A 173 25.61 6.68 22.87
N LEU A 174 26.02 5.42 22.74
CA LEU A 174 25.19 4.28 23.18
C LEU A 174 24.89 4.35 24.67
N PHE A 175 25.89 4.68 25.50
CA PHE A 175 25.68 4.85 26.94
C PHE A 175 24.72 6.01 27.24
N GLU A 176 24.92 7.18 26.61
CA GLU A 176 24.03 8.34 26.77
C GLU A 176 22.57 7.99 26.44
N LEU A 177 22.36 7.28 25.34
CA LEU A 177 21.03 6.87 24.90
C LEU A 177 20.39 5.86 25.86
N LEU A 178 21.16 4.87 26.33
CA LEU A 178 20.68 3.86 27.28
C LEU A 178 20.35 4.46 28.66
N ASP A 179 21.25 5.28 29.22
CA ASP A 179 21.05 5.95 30.52
C ASP A 179 19.80 6.82 30.49
N LYS A 180 19.65 7.62 29.43
CA LYS A 180 18.47 8.47 29.22
C LYS A 180 17.19 7.66 29.05
N LYS A 181 17.21 6.58 28.25
CA LYS A 181 16.01 5.75 28.01
C LYS A 181 15.57 5.06 29.30
N ILE A 182 16.49 4.49 30.09
CA ILE A 182 16.16 3.86 31.37
C ILE A 182 15.65 4.88 32.39
N SER A 183 16.27 6.07 32.46
CA SER A 183 15.77 7.16 33.32
C SER A 183 14.32 7.52 32.99
N ASN A 184 14.01 7.72 31.71
CA ASN A 184 12.67 8.07 31.25
C ASN A 184 11.65 6.98 31.58
N VAL A 185 12.00 5.71 31.40
CA VAL A 185 11.11 4.58 31.72
C VAL A 185 10.87 4.49 33.23
N LEU A 186 11.90 4.73 34.05
CA LEU A 186 11.71 4.77 35.50
C LEU A 186 10.78 5.91 35.94
N ASP A 187 11.00 7.13 35.42
CA ASP A 187 10.12 8.28 35.69
C ASP A 187 8.68 7.97 35.27
N TYR A 188 8.52 7.23 34.16
CA TYR A 188 7.21 6.82 33.68
C TYR A 188 6.54 5.75 34.57
N ILE A 189 7.30 4.78 35.08
CA ILE A 189 6.82 3.79 36.06
C ILE A 189 6.35 4.47 37.34
N GLU A 190 7.17 5.37 37.90
CA GLU A 190 6.82 6.13 39.09
C GLU A 190 5.53 6.92 38.85
N GLN A 191 5.39 7.56 37.69
CA GLN A 191 4.17 8.27 37.29
C GLN A 191 2.94 7.36 37.22
N ILE A 192 3.04 6.17 36.60
CA ILE A 192 1.93 5.21 36.53
C ILE A 192 1.47 4.81 37.94
N ILE A 193 2.41 4.50 38.82
CA ILE A 193 2.11 4.04 40.18
C ILE A 193 1.42 5.14 40.99
N LEU A 194 1.91 6.39 40.91
CA LEU A 194 1.28 7.53 41.56
C LEU A 194 -0.14 7.76 41.04
N HIS A 195 -0.33 7.80 39.72
CA HIS A 195 -1.67 7.96 39.13
C HIS A 195 -2.60 6.82 39.53
N PHE A 196 -2.11 5.59 39.60
CA PHE A 196 -2.91 4.46 40.05
C PHE A 196 -3.33 4.60 41.51
N GLU A 197 -2.41 4.96 42.40
CA GLU A 197 -2.66 5.14 43.84
C GLU A 197 -3.65 6.29 44.11
N GLU A 198 -3.47 7.43 43.44
CA GLU A 198 -4.33 8.62 43.58
C GLU A 198 -5.78 8.36 43.13
N ASN A 199 -5.99 7.44 42.17
CA ASN A 199 -7.30 7.18 41.58
C ASN A 199 -7.92 5.84 42.03
N LEU A 200 -7.40 5.17 43.06
CA LEU A 200 -7.89 3.86 43.51
C LEU A 200 -9.41 3.83 43.74
N ILE A 201 -9.96 4.83 44.43
CA ILE A 201 -11.40 4.90 44.74
C ILE A 201 -12.23 5.07 43.46
N ASP A 202 -11.79 5.96 42.56
CA ASP A 202 -12.45 6.18 41.26
C ASP A 202 -12.42 4.91 40.42
N LEU A 203 -11.28 4.21 40.38
CA LEU A 203 -11.09 2.97 39.63
C LEU A 203 -11.99 1.85 40.16
N GLU A 204 -12.04 1.67 41.48
CA GLU A 204 -12.90 0.68 42.12
C GLU A 204 -14.38 0.95 41.83
N SER A 205 -14.81 2.20 41.94
CA SER A 205 -16.19 2.59 41.66
C SER A 205 -16.55 2.46 40.17
N TYR A 206 -15.72 2.99 39.27
CA TYR A 206 -16.01 3.10 37.85
C TYR A 206 -15.95 1.76 37.11
N PHE A 207 -14.94 0.93 37.42
CA PHE A 207 -14.80 -0.41 36.82
C PHE A 207 -15.47 -1.52 37.64
N ASN A 208 -16.08 -1.17 38.78
CA ASN A 208 -16.74 -2.09 39.71
C ASN A 208 -15.80 -3.20 40.21
N TYR A 209 -14.61 -2.80 40.67
CA TYR A 209 -13.61 -3.65 41.30
C TYR A 209 -13.49 -3.33 42.80
N LYS A 210 -12.84 -4.20 43.57
CA LYS A 210 -12.63 -4.02 45.02
C LYS A 210 -11.23 -4.42 45.43
N ASN A 211 -10.65 -3.69 46.39
CA ASN A 211 -9.31 -3.91 46.95
C ASN A 211 -8.24 -4.02 45.86
N LEU A 212 -8.24 -3.07 44.93
CA LEU A 212 -7.33 -3.07 43.80
C LEU A 212 -5.88 -2.86 44.25
N LYS A 213 -5.01 -3.76 43.80
CA LYS A 213 -3.55 -3.59 43.88
C LYS A 213 -2.92 -3.92 42.54
N LEU A 214 -1.88 -3.18 42.20
CA LEU A 214 -1.06 -3.41 41.02
C LEU A 214 -0.14 -4.61 41.27
N SER A 215 -0.12 -5.57 40.34
CA SER A 215 0.76 -6.74 40.41
C SER A 215 1.93 -6.65 39.44
N SER A 216 1.70 -6.14 38.23
CA SER A 216 2.74 -5.96 37.20
C SER A 216 2.34 -4.89 36.19
N ILE A 217 3.31 -4.32 35.48
CA ILE A 217 3.07 -3.47 34.31
C ILE A 217 3.66 -4.16 33.07
N ASP A 218 2.86 -4.26 32.01
CA ASP A 218 3.28 -4.75 30.70
C ASP A 218 3.48 -3.57 29.75
N PHE A 219 4.67 -3.41 29.16
CA PHE A 219 5.05 -2.25 28.35
C PHE A 219 4.93 -2.48 26.84
N ASN A 220 4.59 -3.70 26.40
CA ASN A 220 4.53 -4.12 24.99
C ASN A 220 3.24 -3.75 24.24
N ALA A 221 2.58 -2.64 24.60
CA ALA A 221 1.27 -2.29 24.01
C ALA A 221 1.29 -1.09 23.05
N GLY A 222 2.47 -0.64 22.58
CA GLY A 222 2.58 0.37 21.52
C GLY A 222 3.94 1.06 21.45
N ASP A 223 4.08 1.98 20.50
CA ASP A 223 5.29 2.80 20.32
C ASP A 223 5.52 3.78 21.47
N THR A 224 6.77 4.20 21.64
CA THR A 224 7.16 5.18 22.67
C THR A 224 7.15 6.61 22.12
N HIS A 225 6.57 7.53 22.88
CA HIS A 225 6.42 8.94 22.57
C HIS A 225 6.71 9.82 23.81
N SER A 226 6.90 11.12 23.62
CA SER A 226 6.87 12.13 24.71
C SER A 226 7.76 11.80 25.93
N ASN A 227 9.02 11.50 25.68
CA ASN A 227 10.03 11.01 26.62
C ASN A 227 9.77 9.57 27.08
N GLY A 228 9.64 8.63 26.13
CA GLY A 228 9.60 7.19 26.42
C GLY A 228 8.28 6.63 26.94
N LYS A 229 7.19 7.39 26.92
CA LYS A 229 5.86 6.93 27.35
C LYS A 229 5.20 6.08 26.27
N SER A 230 4.56 4.99 26.65
CA SER A 230 3.83 4.10 25.75
C SER A 230 2.51 3.68 26.36
N VAL A 231 1.66 2.95 25.65
CA VAL A 231 0.49 2.31 26.28
C VAL A 231 0.99 1.15 27.14
N CYS A 232 0.43 0.99 28.34
CA CYS A 232 0.79 -0.10 29.25
C CYS A 232 -0.44 -0.91 29.68
N ILE A 233 -0.26 -2.22 29.91
CA ILE A 233 -1.30 -3.06 30.53
C ILE A 233 -0.96 -3.27 31.99
N LEU A 234 -1.81 -2.74 32.87
CA LEU A 234 -1.74 -2.91 34.31
C LEU A 234 -2.41 -4.23 34.69
N LYS A 235 -1.65 -5.18 35.23
CA LYS A 235 -2.22 -6.42 35.79
C LYS A 235 -2.51 -6.19 37.27
N LEU A 236 -3.68 -6.65 37.70
CA LEU A 236 -4.18 -6.42 39.05
C LEU A 236 -4.13 -7.72 39.86
N ASN A 237 -4.10 -7.61 41.19
CA ASN A 237 -4.19 -8.74 42.13
C ASN A 237 -5.43 -9.63 41.90
N THR A 238 -6.50 -9.09 41.33
CA THR A 238 -7.75 -9.79 40.98
C THR A 238 -7.67 -10.62 39.70
N LYS A 239 -6.49 -10.72 39.05
CA LYS A 239 -6.28 -11.26 37.70
C LYS A 239 -6.95 -10.46 36.58
N LYS A 240 -7.61 -9.35 36.90
CA LYS A 240 -8.12 -8.38 35.93
C LYS A 240 -7.00 -7.49 35.42
N LYS A 241 -7.29 -6.80 34.32
CA LYS A 241 -6.36 -5.92 33.61
C LYS A 241 -7.01 -4.58 33.35
N LEU A 242 -6.21 -3.53 33.35
CA LEU A 242 -6.58 -2.20 32.86
C LEU A 242 -5.52 -1.75 31.87
N VAL A 243 -5.92 -0.99 30.86
CA VAL A 243 -5.00 -0.35 29.92
C VAL A 243 -4.76 1.07 30.40
N TYR A 244 -3.50 1.42 30.64
CA TYR A 244 -3.07 2.77 30.97
C TYR A 244 -2.57 3.46 29.71
N LYS A 245 -3.18 4.60 29.36
CA LYS A 245 -2.75 5.44 28.23
C LYS A 245 -2.20 6.77 28.80
N PRO A 246 -0.95 7.17 28.47
CA PRO A 246 -0.32 8.38 29.03
C PRO A 246 -0.78 9.67 28.33
N ARG A 247 -2.07 9.78 28.08
CA ARG A 247 -2.73 10.89 27.38
C ARG A 247 -4.19 10.99 27.79
N ASN A 248 -4.78 12.18 27.66
CA ASN A 248 -6.23 12.30 27.78
C ASN A 248 -6.90 11.46 26.67
N ARG A 249 -8.11 10.98 26.96
CA ARG A 249 -8.96 10.23 26.04
C ARG A 249 -10.40 10.72 26.15
N PHE A 250 -10.58 12.03 26.29
CA PHE A 250 -11.92 12.64 26.26
C PHE A 250 -12.65 12.31 24.96
N ILE A 251 -11.92 12.11 23.87
CA ILE A 251 -12.48 11.65 22.59
C ILE A 251 -13.16 10.27 22.71
N ASP A 252 -12.58 9.31 23.44
CA ASP A 252 -13.18 7.99 23.66
C ASP A 252 -14.45 8.10 24.53
N VAL A 253 -14.41 8.94 25.55
CA VAL A 253 -15.56 9.22 26.43
C VAL A 253 -16.70 9.84 25.63
N ASN A 254 -16.39 10.85 24.81
CA ASN A 254 -17.36 11.54 23.96
C ASN A 254 -17.92 10.62 22.88
N LEU A 255 -17.11 9.73 22.29
CA LEU A 255 -17.57 8.71 21.36
C LEU A 255 -18.58 7.75 22.00
N ASN A 256 -18.31 7.27 23.21
CA ASN A 256 -19.24 6.39 23.93
C ASN A 256 -20.57 7.11 24.26
N LEU A 257 -20.51 8.37 24.71
CA LEU A 257 -21.71 9.17 24.98
C LEU A 257 -22.50 9.48 23.70
N PHE A 258 -21.82 9.86 22.62
CA PHE A 258 -22.42 10.06 21.30
C PHE A 258 -23.10 8.77 20.81
N SER A 259 -22.40 7.63 20.89
CA SER A 259 -22.89 6.31 20.46
C SER A 259 -24.19 5.96 21.18
N LYS A 260 -24.24 6.13 22.50
CA LYS A 260 -25.43 5.88 23.31
C LYS A 260 -26.60 6.80 22.96
N GLU A 261 -26.35 8.11 22.84
CA GLU A 261 -27.41 9.05 22.45
C GLU A 261 -27.93 8.74 21.04
N PHE A 262 -27.03 8.45 20.09
CA PHE A 262 -27.39 8.11 18.71
C PHE A 262 -28.23 6.84 18.65
N ALA A 263 -27.78 5.77 19.31
CA ALA A 263 -28.48 4.50 19.32
C ALA A 263 -29.88 4.63 19.93
N HIS A 264 -30.00 5.28 21.09
CA HIS A 264 -31.28 5.53 21.74
C HIS A 264 -32.22 6.37 20.85
N ARG A 265 -31.72 7.42 20.21
CA ARG A 265 -32.53 8.32 19.39
C ARG A 265 -33.08 7.65 18.13
N PHE A 266 -32.31 6.75 17.51
CA PHE A 266 -32.66 6.13 16.23
C PHE A 266 -33.06 4.65 16.35
N GLY A 267 -33.31 4.16 17.57
CA GLY A 267 -33.81 2.80 17.81
C GLY A 267 -32.82 1.69 17.44
N LEU A 268 -31.52 1.97 17.54
CA LEU A 268 -30.48 0.96 17.35
C LEU A 268 -30.16 0.30 18.69
N SER A 269 -29.76 -0.97 18.68
CA SER A 269 -29.23 -1.62 19.87
C SER A 269 -27.96 -0.91 20.35
N GLU A 270 -26.97 -0.83 19.47
CA GLU A 270 -25.70 -0.13 19.66
C GLU A 270 -25.17 0.39 18.30
N LEU A 271 -24.39 1.47 18.34
CA LEU A 271 -23.71 2.04 17.17
C LEU A 271 -22.22 1.68 17.15
N LEU A 272 -21.51 2.02 18.22
CA LEU A 272 -20.07 1.81 18.41
C LEU A 272 -19.79 1.04 19.68
N PHE A 273 -18.73 0.24 19.65
CA PHE A 273 -18.23 -0.54 20.77
C PHE A 273 -16.91 0.07 21.24
N VAL A 274 -16.98 0.93 22.26
CA VAL A 274 -15.81 1.62 22.82
C VAL A 274 -15.60 1.13 24.25
N PRO A 275 -14.39 0.67 24.61
CA PRO A 275 -14.09 0.25 25.98
C PRO A 275 -14.37 1.36 26.99
N LYS A 276 -14.82 1.00 28.21
CA LYS A 276 -15.03 2.01 29.26
C LYS A 276 -13.73 2.74 29.55
N THR A 277 -13.80 4.06 29.59
CA THR A 277 -12.62 4.92 29.69
C THR A 277 -12.82 5.95 30.79
N LEU A 278 -11.94 5.91 31.79
CA LEU A 278 -11.79 6.95 32.80
C LEU A 278 -10.65 7.88 32.35
N SER A 279 -11.01 8.99 31.69
CA SER A 279 -10.05 9.98 31.21
C SER A 279 -9.78 11.05 32.28
N LYS A 280 -8.51 11.41 32.43
CA LYS A 280 -8.03 12.60 33.14
C LYS A 280 -7.31 13.53 32.14
N ASP A 281 -6.77 14.65 32.59
CA ASP A 281 -6.21 15.68 31.70
C ASP A 281 -4.94 15.24 30.95
N SER A 282 -4.13 14.36 31.55
CA SER A 282 -2.84 13.93 30.98
C SER A 282 -2.66 12.41 30.88
N TYR A 283 -3.65 11.62 31.32
CA TYR A 283 -3.63 10.16 31.29
C TYR A 283 -5.05 9.59 31.36
N SER A 284 -5.19 8.30 31.03
CA SER A 284 -6.47 7.60 31.06
C SER A 284 -6.30 6.14 31.48
N PHE A 285 -7.31 5.62 32.19
CA PHE A 285 -7.48 4.20 32.44
C PHE A 285 -8.61 3.66 31.57
N VAL A 286 -8.35 2.59 30.83
CA VAL A 286 -9.27 2.00 29.86
C VAL A 286 -9.52 0.54 30.22
N GLU A 287 -10.76 0.10 30.05
CA GLU A 287 -11.17 -1.29 30.22
C GLU A 287 -10.37 -2.21 29.30
N PHE A 288 -9.82 -3.28 29.86
CA PHE A 288 -9.20 -4.33 29.06
C PHE A 288 -10.29 -5.31 28.57
N ILE A 289 -10.48 -5.37 27.25
CA ILE A 289 -11.43 -6.31 26.64
C ILE A 289 -10.75 -7.69 26.51
N GLU A 290 -11.29 -8.69 27.20
CA GLU A 290 -10.85 -10.07 27.08
C GLU A 290 -11.41 -10.68 25.78
N GLU A 291 -10.53 -11.02 24.83
CA GLU A 291 -10.90 -11.60 23.53
C GLU A 291 -11.69 -12.91 23.70
N LYS A 292 -12.80 -13.02 22.95
CA LYS A 292 -13.66 -14.20 22.92
C LYS A 292 -14.09 -14.50 21.50
N GLU A 293 -14.10 -15.79 21.16
CA GLU A 293 -14.65 -16.26 19.90
C GLU A 293 -16.19 -16.15 19.86
N CYS A 294 -16.75 -16.10 18.66
CA CYS A 294 -18.19 -16.19 18.46
C CYS A 294 -18.70 -17.60 18.86
N ASN A 295 -19.89 -17.67 19.43
CA ASN A 295 -20.55 -18.92 19.81
C ASN A 295 -21.39 -19.52 18.66
N SER A 296 -21.72 -18.70 17.65
CA SER A 296 -22.58 -19.11 16.52
C SER A 296 -22.20 -18.37 15.23
N LEU A 297 -22.64 -18.90 14.08
CA LEU A 297 -22.50 -18.19 12.81
C LEU A 297 -23.38 -16.94 12.73
N GLN A 298 -24.49 -16.91 13.48
CA GLN A 298 -25.34 -15.73 13.61
C GLN A 298 -24.59 -14.59 14.31
N GLU A 299 -23.79 -14.86 15.34
CA GLU A 299 -22.93 -13.85 15.96
C GLU A 299 -21.87 -13.32 14.96
N VAL A 300 -21.36 -14.18 14.07
CA VAL A 300 -20.46 -13.75 12.99
C VAL A 300 -21.16 -12.82 11.99
N GLU A 301 -22.39 -13.14 11.57
CA GLU A 301 -23.19 -12.25 10.70
C GLU A 301 -23.46 -10.89 11.36
N VAL A 302 -23.75 -10.90 12.66
CA VAL A 302 -23.96 -9.66 13.44
C VAL A 302 -22.66 -8.87 13.56
N TYR A 303 -21.51 -9.53 13.78
CA TYR A 303 -20.20 -8.89 13.79
C TYR A 303 -19.93 -8.13 12.47
N TYR A 304 -20.09 -8.80 11.32
CA TYR A 304 -19.85 -8.16 10.02
C TYR A 304 -20.88 -7.07 9.71
N THR A 305 -22.12 -7.22 10.19
CA THR A 305 -23.11 -6.14 10.12
C THR A 305 -22.67 -4.94 10.97
N ASN A 306 -22.12 -5.17 12.15
CA ASN A 306 -21.60 -4.12 13.02
C ASN A 306 -20.33 -3.47 12.43
N MET A 307 -19.46 -4.22 11.76
CA MET A 307 -18.34 -3.67 10.99
C MET A 307 -18.82 -2.73 9.87
N GLY A 308 -19.91 -3.07 9.18
CA GLY A 308 -20.56 -2.19 8.21
C GLY A 308 -21.04 -0.87 8.83
N LYS A 309 -21.73 -0.94 9.98
CA LYS A 309 -22.19 0.25 10.71
C LYS A 309 -21.01 1.14 11.11
N LEU A 310 -19.95 0.52 11.61
CA LEU A 310 -18.72 1.19 12.00
C LEU A 310 -18.06 1.88 10.80
N LEU A 311 -17.94 1.21 9.65
CA LEU A 311 -17.38 1.79 8.43
C LEU A 311 -18.13 3.06 8.00
N ALA A 312 -19.47 3.05 8.03
CA ALA A 312 -20.27 4.24 7.71
C ALA A 312 -20.03 5.39 8.68
N PHE A 313 -19.97 5.09 9.98
CA PHE A 313 -19.68 6.09 11.00
C PHE A 313 -18.30 6.73 10.80
N LEU A 314 -17.25 5.91 10.67
CA LEU A 314 -15.87 6.35 10.46
C LEU A 314 -15.72 7.18 9.18
N HIS A 315 -16.37 6.76 8.08
CA HIS A 315 -16.36 7.50 6.82
C HIS A 315 -16.96 8.91 6.96
N ILE A 316 -18.10 9.03 7.65
CA ILE A 316 -18.79 10.31 7.87
C ILE A 316 -17.93 11.24 8.73
N PHE A 317 -17.23 10.69 9.73
CA PHE A 317 -16.33 11.43 10.62
C PHE A 317 -14.99 11.80 9.95
N GLY A 318 -14.70 11.27 8.77
CA GLY A 318 -13.42 11.48 8.10
C GLY A 318 -12.25 10.81 8.84
N ALA A 319 -12.52 9.70 9.51
CA ALA A 319 -11.52 8.90 10.19
C ALA A 319 -10.56 8.26 9.19
N LYS A 320 -9.30 8.08 9.61
CA LYS A 320 -8.24 7.41 8.84
C LYS A 320 -7.48 6.44 9.74
N ASP A 321 -6.74 5.50 9.13
CA ASP A 321 -5.81 4.61 9.84
C ASP A 321 -6.50 3.58 10.77
N TYR A 322 -7.69 3.07 10.42
CA TYR A 322 -8.40 2.01 11.14
C TYR A 322 -8.16 0.63 10.52
N HIS A 323 -6.89 0.23 10.50
CA HIS A 323 -6.43 -1.09 10.05
C HIS A 323 -6.77 -2.20 11.07
N GLY A 324 -6.46 -3.47 10.73
CA GLY A 324 -6.85 -4.62 11.54
C GLY A 324 -6.31 -4.64 12.97
N GLU A 325 -5.22 -3.94 13.24
CA GLU A 325 -4.66 -3.75 14.59
C GLU A 325 -5.50 -2.85 15.50
N ASN A 326 -6.33 -1.96 14.95
CA ASN A 326 -7.04 -0.93 15.72
C ASN A 326 -8.48 -1.34 16.11
N ILE A 327 -8.93 -2.51 15.66
CA ILE A 327 -10.25 -3.06 15.94
C ILE A 327 -10.09 -4.45 16.53
N LEU A 328 -10.64 -4.69 17.72
CA LEU A 328 -10.64 -5.99 18.37
C LEU A 328 -11.97 -6.71 18.12
N ALA A 329 -11.91 -7.93 17.60
CA ALA A 329 -13.05 -8.82 17.50
C ALA A 329 -13.30 -9.53 18.84
N CYS A 330 -14.45 -9.27 19.45
CA CYS A 330 -14.89 -10.00 20.64
C CYS A 330 -16.36 -10.40 20.45
N GLN A 331 -16.60 -11.68 20.14
CA GLN A 331 -17.92 -12.20 19.76
C GLN A 331 -18.53 -11.35 18.62
N GLU A 332 -19.79 -10.91 18.75
CA GLU A 332 -20.48 -10.09 17.76
C GLU A 332 -20.06 -8.59 17.75
N HIS A 333 -19.07 -8.19 18.55
CA HIS A 333 -18.71 -6.79 18.80
C HIS A 333 -17.32 -6.42 18.24
N PRO A 334 -17.22 -5.48 17.27
CA PRO A 334 -15.96 -4.87 16.84
C PRO A 334 -15.57 -3.70 17.74
N TYR A 335 -14.75 -3.96 18.76
CA TYR A 335 -14.30 -2.93 19.71
C TYR A 335 -13.23 -2.04 19.09
N LEU A 336 -13.46 -0.73 19.15
CA LEU A 336 -12.46 0.26 18.78
C LEU A 336 -11.46 0.46 19.93
N ILE A 337 -10.22 0.03 19.73
CA ILE A 337 -9.20 0.08 20.79
C ILE A 337 -8.25 1.28 20.67
N ASP A 338 -8.14 1.89 19.49
CA ASP A 338 -7.54 3.21 19.32
C ASP A 338 -8.38 4.15 18.43
N ASN A 339 -8.87 5.24 19.03
CA ASN A 339 -9.64 6.28 18.36
C ASN A 339 -8.94 7.62 18.18
N GLU A 340 -7.61 7.67 18.24
CA GLU A 340 -6.92 8.96 18.15
C GLU A 340 -7.01 9.66 16.79
N THR A 341 -7.27 8.90 15.73
CA THR A 341 -7.42 9.37 14.33
C THR A 341 -8.87 9.41 13.85
N ILE A 342 -9.84 9.32 14.78
CA ILE A 342 -11.28 9.34 14.47
C ILE A 342 -11.70 10.61 13.72
N LEU A 343 -11.01 11.72 13.98
CA LEU A 343 -11.25 13.03 13.39
C LEU A 343 -9.95 13.51 12.74
N HIS A 344 -9.62 13.02 11.55
CA HIS A 344 -8.35 13.37 10.93
C HIS A 344 -8.43 14.66 10.10
N PHE A 345 -7.44 15.54 10.25
CA PHE A 345 -7.28 16.69 9.36
C PHE A 345 -6.76 16.24 7.99
N SER A 346 -7.37 16.71 6.90
CA SER A 346 -6.78 16.56 5.57
C SER A 346 -6.48 17.95 5.02
N GLU A 347 -5.25 18.18 4.58
CA GLU A 347 -4.85 19.47 4.01
C GLU A 347 -5.71 19.83 2.80
N PRO A 348 -6.00 21.12 2.59
CA PRO A 348 -6.71 21.57 1.40
C PRO A 348 -5.87 21.24 0.17
N VAL A 349 -6.35 20.32 -0.66
CA VAL A 349 -5.75 20.00 -1.94
C VAL A 349 -6.24 21.02 -2.97
N ASN A 350 -5.33 21.73 -3.63
CA ASN A 350 -5.69 22.57 -4.77
C ASN A 350 -5.92 21.67 -5.98
N ILE A 351 -7.18 21.42 -6.31
CA ILE A 351 -7.58 20.53 -7.41
C ILE A 351 -7.44 21.29 -8.72
N THR A 352 -6.46 20.92 -9.54
CA THR A 352 -6.21 21.55 -10.84
C THR A 352 -6.72 20.73 -12.03
N SER A 353 -6.87 19.42 -11.87
CA SER A 353 -7.37 18.50 -12.90
C SER A 353 -8.42 17.52 -12.37
N ASN A 354 -9.18 16.89 -13.27
CA ASN A 354 -10.18 15.92 -12.85
C ASN A 354 -9.53 14.62 -12.34
N ALA A 355 -8.30 14.30 -12.75
CA ALA A 355 -7.55 13.17 -12.20
C ALA A 355 -7.30 13.37 -10.69
N GLN A 356 -6.86 14.57 -10.33
CA GLN A 356 -6.68 14.96 -8.93
C GLN A 356 -8.02 15.04 -8.17
N ASN A 357 -9.11 15.48 -8.82
CA ASN A 357 -10.46 15.48 -8.25
C ASN A 357 -10.93 14.05 -7.87
N ILE A 358 -10.76 13.10 -8.78
CA ILE A 358 -11.12 11.69 -8.57
C ILE A 358 -10.22 11.07 -7.50
N TYR A 359 -8.92 11.31 -7.56
CA TYR A 359 -7.99 10.85 -6.53
C TYR A 359 -8.38 11.38 -5.15
N ASN A 360 -8.66 12.69 -5.05
CA ASN A 360 -9.13 13.32 -3.82
C ASN A 360 -10.47 12.73 -3.34
N PHE A 361 -11.37 12.34 -4.25
CA PHE A 361 -12.59 11.62 -3.89
C PHE A 361 -12.27 10.27 -3.25
N VAL A 362 -11.37 9.47 -3.83
CA VAL A 362 -10.97 8.16 -3.28
C VAL A 362 -10.32 8.33 -1.90
N THR A 363 -9.41 9.29 -1.73
CA THR A 363 -8.73 9.55 -0.45
C THR A 363 -9.65 10.12 0.63
N ASN A 364 -10.87 10.52 0.28
CA ASN A 364 -11.92 10.97 1.21
C ASN A 364 -13.11 9.99 1.29
N SER A 365 -13.02 8.84 0.62
CA SER A 365 -14.07 7.83 0.56
C SER A 365 -13.99 6.82 1.70
N VAL A 366 -14.85 5.81 1.68
CA VAL A 366 -14.75 4.64 2.58
C VAL A 366 -13.42 3.88 2.45
N TYR A 367 -12.72 4.00 1.31
CA TYR A 367 -11.44 3.33 1.08
C TYR A 367 -10.34 3.84 2.04
N SER A 368 -10.30 5.15 2.32
CA SER A 368 -9.27 5.76 3.16
C SER A 368 -9.40 5.46 4.66
N VAL A 369 -10.50 4.82 5.09
CA VAL A 369 -10.74 4.52 6.51
C VAL A 369 -9.76 3.47 7.03
N GLY A 370 -9.32 2.52 6.19
CA GLY A 370 -8.41 1.43 6.60
C GLY A 370 -9.12 0.09 6.92
N ILE A 371 -10.46 0.09 7.00
CA ILE A 371 -11.24 -1.12 7.31
C ILE A 371 -11.36 -2.07 6.11
N LEU A 372 -11.55 -1.54 4.90
CA LEU A 372 -11.79 -2.36 3.71
C LEU A 372 -10.58 -3.26 3.38
N PRO A 373 -10.80 -4.39 2.69
CA PRO A 373 -9.70 -5.22 2.22
C PRO A 373 -8.71 -4.38 1.41
N MET A 374 -7.44 -4.38 1.84
CA MET A 374 -6.35 -3.65 1.20
C MET A 374 -5.02 -4.30 1.56
N ASN A 375 -4.05 -4.16 0.66
CA ASN A 375 -2.71 -4.75 0.80
C ASN A 375 -1.65 -3.67 0.93
N LEU A 376 -0.74 -3.85 1.88
CA LEU A 376 0.53 -3.17 1.94
C LEU A 376 1.51 -3.88 0.98
N TYR A 377 1.94 -3.19 -0.07
CA TYR A 377 2.82 -3.75 -1.10
C TYR A 377 4.23 -3.14 -1.05
N SER A 378 5.25 -3.98 -1.23
CA SER A 378 6.64 -3.55 -1.37
C SER A 378 7.14 -3.81 -2.80
N ALA A 379 7.29 -2.73 -3.57
CA ALA A 379 7.79 -2.81 -4.96
C ALA A 379 9.20 -3.41 -5.04
N ASN A 380 10.07 -3.13 -4.07
CA ASN A 380 11.45 -3.62 -4.06
C ASN A 380 11.54 -5.14 -3.84
N ASN A 381 10.54 -5.75 -3.18
CA ASN A 381 10.56 -7.17 -2.81
C ASN A 381 9.51 -8.00 -3.57
N ASP A 382 8.62 -7.36 -4.33
CA ASP A 382 7.46 -7.97 -4.99
C ASP A 382 6.58 -8.82 -4.06
N LYS A 383 6.31 -8.29 -2.86
CA LYS A 383 5.46 -8.92 -1.85
C LYS A 383 4.38 -7.98 -1.36
N GLY A 384 3.20 -8.54 -1.08
CA GLY A 384 2.07 -7.84 -0.51
C GLY A 384 1.57 -8.52 0.76
N MET A 385 1.04 -7.74 1.69
CA MET A 385 0.42 -8.22 2.93
C MET A 385 -0.88 -7.47 3.16
N GLU A 386 -1.97 -8.21 3.35
CA GLU A 386 -3.26 -7.63 3.71
C GLU A 386 -3.18 -6.93 5.08
N ILE A 387 -3.68 -5.69 5.16
CA ILE A 387 -3.69 -4.85 6.37
C ILE A 387 -5.11 -4.40 6.78
N GLY A 388 -6.12 -4.61 5.92
CA GLY A 388 -7.50 -4.22 6.18
C GLY A 388 -8.10 -4.91 7.42
N ALA A 389 -8.98 -4.20 8.14
CA ALA A 389 -9.67 -4.79 9.28
C ALA A 389 -10.67 -5.89 8.86
N LEU A 390 -11.29 -5.76 7.70
CA LEU A 390 -11.99 -6.84 7.00
C LEU A 390 -10.95 -7.67 6.25
N ASN A 391 -10.61 -8.83 6.83
CA ASN A 391 -9.53 -9.66 6.32
C ASN A 391 -9.89 -11.14 6.05
N SER A 392 -8.97 -11.82 5.36
CA SER A 392 -8.96 -13.27 5.14
C SER A 392 -8.97 -14.08 6.44
N GLY A 393 -8.33 -13.56 7.49
CA GLY A 393 -7.96 -14.32 8.69
C GLY A 393 -6.76 -15.26 8.49
N GLU A 394 -6.05 -15.17 7.36
CA GLU A 394 -4.88 -15.99 7.09
C GLU A 394 -3.59 -15.41 7.70
N ARG A 395 -2.62 -16.29 7.97
CA ARG A 395 -1.27 -15.88 8.35
C ARG A 395 -0.58 -15.26 7.16
N ARG A 396 0.15 -14.18 7.40
CA ARG A 396 0.74 -13.36 6.35
C ARG A 396 2.23 -13.23 6.57
N GLU A 397 2.95 -13.05 5.48
CA GLU A 397 4.37 -12.73 5.51
C GLU A 397 4.53 -11.23 5.30
N SER A 398 5.31 -10.57 6.13
CA SER A 398 5.62 -9.14 5.96
C SER A 398 6.27 -8.91 4.59
N PRO A 399 5.88 -7.85 3.86
CA PRO A 399 6.50 -7.52 2.58
C PRO A 399 7.87 -6.84 2.77
N TYR A 400 8.25 -6.54 4.01
CA TYR A 400 9.51 -5.89 4.37
C TYR A 400 10.44 -6.84 5.14
N LEU A 401 11.73 -6.76 4.82
CA LEU A 401 12.77 -7.50 5.53
C LEU A 401 12.96 -6.94 6.93
N SER A 402 12.94 -7.83 7.93
CA SER A 402 13.30 -7.53 9.31
C SER A 402 14.67 -8.10 9.65
N HIS A 403 15.34 -7.51 10.64
CA HIS A 403 16.58 -8.05 11.18
C HIS A 403 16.30 -9.20 12.17
N GLN A 404 17.07 -10.29 12.06
CA GLN A 404 17.08 -11.40 13.00
C GLN A 404 18.53 -11.79 13.32
N LEU A 405 18.81 -12.18 14.57
CA LEU A 405 20.11 -12.74 14.95
C LEU A 405 20.20 -14.22 14.57
N ALA A 406 21.25 -14.59 13.86
CA ALA A 406 21.61 -15.96 13.54
C ALA A 406 22.88 -16.38 14.30
N ASN A 407 23.06 -17.68 14.52
CA ASN A 407 24.19 -18.26 15.26
C ASN A 407 24.36 -17.68 16.68
N VAL A 408 23.25 -17.31 17.35
CA VAL A 408 23.24 -16.84 18.74
C VAL A 408 23.88 -17.89 19.65
N GLY A 409 24.78 -17.45 20.54
CA GLY A 409 25.55 -18.36 21.40
C GLY A 409 26.91 -18.78 20.85
N THR A 410 27.33 -18.24 19.70
CA THR A 410 28.64 -18.49 19.08
C THR A 410 29.33 -17.18 18.68
N ASP A 411 30.65 -17.22 18.50
CA ASP A 411 31.41 -16.06 18.00
C ASP A 411 31.19 -15.78 16.50
N GLU A 412 30.37 -16.60 15.84
CA GLU A 412 29.89 -16.42 14.46
C GLU A 412 28.51 -15.76 14.40
N ILE A 413 28.06 -15.19 15.52
CA ILE A 413 26.80 -14.43 15.59
C ILE A 413 26.77 -13.34 14.51
N ARG A 414 25.65 -13.26 13.81
CA ARG A 414 25.44 -12.29 12.72
C ARG A 414 23.99 -11.85 12.64
N ILE A 415 23.77 -10.78 11.89
CA ILE A 415 22.44 -10.26 11.59
C ILE A 415 22.05 -10.76 10.20
N GLU A 416 20.90 -11.42 10.10
CA GLU A 416 20.27 -11.84 8.84
C GLU A 416 19.01 -11.02 8.59
N LYS A 417 18.71 -10.80 7.31
CA LYS A 417 17.47 -10.16 6.87
C LYS A 417 16.47 -11.25 6.49
N VAL A 418 15.32 -11.28 7.15
CA VAL A 418 14.28 -12.28 6.95
C VAL A 418 12.92 -11.64 6.81
N PHE A 419 12.04 -12.26 6.04
CA PHE A 419 10.62 -11.91 6.05
C PHE A 419 9.97 -12.59 7.27
N LYS A 420 9.34 -11.79 8.14
CA LYS A 420 8.66 -12.32 9.33
C LYS A 420 7.23 -12.74 8.99
N ILE A 421 6.80 -13.87 9.54
CA ILE A 421 5.39 -14.25 9.55
C ILE A 421 4.69 -13.41 10.63
N VAL A 422 3.66 -12.68 10.22
CA VAL A 422 2.78 -11.90 11.07
C VAL A 422 1.56 -12.78 11.42
N GLY A 423 1.13 -12.69 12.68
CA GLY A 423 -0.07 -13.37 13.17
C GLY A 423 -1.35 -12.85 12.50
N ASP A 424 -2.50 -13.33 12.97
CA ASP A 424 -3.77 -12.71 12.62
C ASP A 424 -3.92 -11.33 13.30
N PHE A 425 -4.83 -10.52 12.77
CA PHE A 425 -5.09 -9.21 13.36
C PHE A 425 -6.06 -9.35 14.53
N PRO A 426 -6.03 -8.41 15.49
CA PRO A 426 -7.07 -8.28 16.50
C PRO A 426 -8.49 -8.26 15.92
N SER A 427 -8.68 -7.77 14.69
CA SER A 427 -9.98 -7.71 14.02
C SER A 427 -10.45 -9.06 13.45
N THR A 428 -9.61 -10.10 13.48
CA THR A 428 -9.93 -11.40 12.89
C THR A 428 -10.95 -12.16 13.76
N VAL A 429 -12.10 -12.47 13.17
CA VAL A 429 -13.18 -13.21 13.83
C VAL A 429 -12.84 -14.68 13.96
N ARG A 430 -13.14 -15.28 15.12
CA ARG A 430 -12.96 -16.71 15.39
C ARG A 430 -14.28 -17.39 15.73
N TYR A 431 -14.46 -18.61 15.24
CA TYR A 431 -15.59 -19.49 15.55
C TYR A 431 -15.10 -20.94 15.63
N LYS A 432 -15.34 -21.62 16.76
CA LYS A 432 -14.90 -23.01 17.02
C LYS A 432 -13.40 -23.20 16.79
N GLY A 433 -12.59 -22.26 17.26
CA GLY A 433 -11.12 -22.26 17.12
C GLY A 433 -10.60 -22.02 15.69
N LYS A 434 -11.45 -21.60 14.75
CA LYS A 434 -11.05 -21.29 13.36
C LYS A 434 -11.32 -19.82 13.02
N ASN A 435 -10.42 -19.23 12.25
CA ASN A 435 -10.60 -17.88 11.71
C ASN A 435 -11.70 -17.90 10.64
N VAL A 436 -12.55 -16.87 10.64
CA VAL A 436 -13.68 -16.74 9.70
C VAL A 436 -13.46 -15.53 8.81
N SER A 437 -13.19 -15.77 7.53
CA SER A 437 -12.95 -14.74 6.51
C SER A 437 -14.17 -13.85 6.26
N CYS A 438 -13.93 -12.56 6.01
CA CYS A 438 -14.98 -11.61 5.63
C CYS A 438 -15.52 -11.82 4.21
N SER A 439 -14.84 -12.62 3.37
CA SER A 439 -15.23 -12.99 2.00
C SER A 439 -16.69 -13.43 1.86
N SER A 440 -17.20 -14.05 2.92
CA SER A 440 -18.52 -14.65 2.99
C SER A 440 -19.62 -13.68 3.42
N TYR A 441 -19.27 -12.46 3.84
CA TYR A 441 -20.14 -11.55 4.60
C TYR A 441 -20.19 -10.11 4.05
N LEU A 442 -19.89 -9.92 2.76
CA LEU A 442 -19.94 -8.61 2.09
C LEU A 442 -21.33 -7.95 2.22
N ASN A 443 -22.40 -8.73 2.15
CA ASN A 443 -23.76 -8.21 2.23
C ASN A 443 -24.10 -7.68 3.63
N GLU A 444 -23.63 -8.35 4.67
CA GLU A 444 -23.76 -7.92 6.06
C GLU A 444 -23.05 -6.59 6.27
N VAL A 445 -21.83 -6.46 5.75
CA VAL A 445 -21.05 -5.20 5.75
C VAL A 445 -21.82 -4.10 5.01
N GLN A 446 -22.29 -4.34 3.79
CA GLN A 446 -23.07 -3.35 3.04
C GLN A 446 -24.36 -2.94 3.77
N ARG A 447 -25.09 -3.91 4.35
CA ARG A 447 -26.33 -3.65 5.09
C ARG A 447 -26.08 -2.77 6.31
N GLY A 448 -25.02 -3.06 7.07
CA GLY A 448 -24.60 -2.24 8.19
C GLY A 448 -24.25 -0.81 7.78
N PHE A 449 -23.47 -0.68 6.70
CA PHE A 449 -23.05 0.60 6.14
C PHE A 449 -24.26 1.45 5.71
N GLU A 450 -25.14 0.87 4.90
CA GLU A 450 -26.32 1.53 4.36
C GLU A 450 -27.29 1.99 5.47
N THR A 451 -27.43 1.18 6.52
CA THR A 451 -28.29 1.51 7.67
C THR A 451 -27.86 2.83 8.33
N ILE A 452 -26.59 2.95 8.71
CA ILE A 452 -26.09 4.17 9.38
C ILE A 452 -26.06 5.36 8.42
N TYR A 453 -25.61 5.15 7.18
CA TYR A 453 -25.58 6.21 6.18
C TYR A 453 -26.96 6.84 5.97
N LYS A 454 -28.00 6.02 5.76
CA LYS A 454 -29.37 6.50 5.56
C LYS A 454 -29.95 7.20 6.78
N ILE A 455 -29.67 6.71 8.00
CA ILE A 455 -30.08 7.39 9.24
C ILE A 455 -29.48 8.80 9.30
N VAL A 456 -28.19 8.96 9.02
CA VAL A 456 -27.53 10.28 9.05
C VAL A 456 -28.06 11.17 7.92
N LEU A 457 -28.21 10.63 6.71
CA LEU A 457 -28.78 11.33 5.55
C LEU A 457 -30.16 11.93 5.87
N GLN A 458 -31.04 11.16 6.50
CA GLN A 458 -32.40 11.60 6.85
C GLN A 458 -32.44 12.57 8.04
N ASN A 459 -31.39 12.63 8.86
CA ASN A 459 -31.37 13.35 10.14
C ASN A 459 -30.19 14.32 10.30
N ARG A 460 -29.65 14.85 9.20
CA ARG A 460 -28.44 15.71 9.16
C ARG A 460 -28.40 16.76 10.27
N ASN A 461 -29.44 17.58 10.42
CA ASN A 461 -29.50 18.66 11.42
C ASN A 461 -29.40 18.17 12.87
N ILE A 462 -29.90 16.97 13.17
CA ILE A 462 -29.81 16.38 14.50
C ILE A 462 -28.39 15.88 14.72
N VAL A 463 -27.85 15.13 13.77
CA VAL A 463 -26.51 14.55 13.86
C VAL A 463 -25.45 15.65 13.92
N SER A 464 -25.54 16.68 13.07
CA SER A 464 -24.64 17.85 13.11
C SER A 464 -24.60 18.54 14.47
N ARG A 465 -25.74 18.69 15.15
CA ARG A 465 -25.79 19.24 16.52
C ARG A 465 -25.13 18.32 17.54
N MET A 466 -25.28 17.01 17.37
CA MET A 466 -24.57 16.03 18.20
C MET A 466 -23.06 16.08 17.95
N ILE A 467 -22.61 16.26 16.70
CA ILE A 467 -21.19 16.43 16.37
C ILE A 467 -20.60 17.61 17.13
N ILE A 468 -21.22 18.78 17.04
CA ILE A 468 -20.76 19.98 17.75
C ILE A 468 -20.74 19.73 19.26
N LYS A 469 -21.83 19.19 19.81
CA LYS A 469 -21.96 18.90 21.25
C LYS A 469 -20.82 18.02 21.81
N TYR A 470 -20.37 17.03 21.05
CA TYR A 470 -19.42 16.01 21.55
C TYR A 470 -17.99 16.16 21.04
N PHE A 471 -17.76 16.82 19.90
CA PHE A 471 -16.47 16.81 19.22
C PHE A 471 -15.90 18.21 18.90
N GLU A 472 -16.60 19.27 19.29
CA GLU A 472 -16.03 20.62 19.25
C GLU A 472 -14.91 20.76 20.30
N ASN A 473 -13.81 21.41 19.94
CA ASN A 473 -12.64 21.66 20.80
C ASN A 473 -11.99 20.39 21.41
N CYS A 474 -12.01 19.28 20.67
CA CYS A 474 -11.32 18.05 21.07
C CYS A 474 -9.90 18.02 20.51
N GLU A 475 -9.02 17.28 21.20
CA GLU A 475 -7.68 16.95 20.72
C GLU A 475 -7.72 15.62 19.94
N THR A 476 -7.06 15.56 18.79
CA THR A 476 -6.97 14.36 17.94
C THR A 476 -5.58 14.25 17.34
N ARG A 477 -5.10 13.03 17.08
CA ARG A 477 -3.76 12.79 16.50
C ARG A 477 -3.73 13.30 15.05
N TYR A 478 -2.69 14.06 14.74
CA TYR A 478 -2.37 14.48 13.38
C TYR A 478 -1.18 13.66 12.87
N ILE A 479 -1.39 12.89 11.80
CA ILE A 479 -0.35 12.08 11.18
C ILE A 479 0.31 12.90 10.07
N TYR A 480 1.45 13.51 10.38
CA TYR A 480 2.28 14.20 9.39
C TYR A 480 3.06 13.20 8.51
N ARG A 481 3.59 12.15 9.13
CA ARG A 481 4.39 11.12 8.45
C ARG A 481 4.09 9.73 9.00
N ASN A 482 4.17 8.73 8.14
CA ASN A 482 3.95 7.34 8.50
C ASN A 482 5.01 6.84 9.51
N THR A 483 4.54 6.18 10.56
CA THR A 483 5.37 5.66 11.66
C THR A 483 6.53 4.79 11.19
N ASN A 484 6.35 4.01 10.12
CA ASN A 484 7.39 3.13 9.56
C ASN A 484 8.68 3.88 9.18
N ILE A 485 8.58 5.14 8.75
CA ILE A 485 9.76 5.94 8.43
C ILE A 485 10.55 6.21 9.73
N TYR A 486 9.86 6.66 10.78
CA TYR A 486 10.50 6.93 12.07
C TYR A 486 11.12 5.68 12.71
N VAL A 487 10.42 4.54 12.63
CA VAL A 487 10.94 3.26 13.13
C VAL A 487 12.25 2.89 12.42
N GLN A 488 12.29 3.02 11.09
CA GLN A 488 13.52 2.76 10.32
C GLN A 488 14.65 3.73 10.67
N PHE A 489 14.34 5.01 10.88
CA PHE A 489 15.31 6.01 11.35
C PHE A 489 15.87 5.65 12.72
N LEU A 490 15.03 5.35 13.70
CA LEU A 490 15.48 4.96 15.04
C LEU A 490 16.25 3.63 15.04
N GLU A 491 15.81 2.63 14.27
CA GLU A 491 16.58 1.39 14.15
C GLU A 491 17.96 1.64 13.56
N THR A 492 18.07 2.47 12.53
CA THR A 492 19.33 2.75 11.83
C THR A 492 20.24 3.67 12.64
N SER A 493 19.69 4.59 13.45
CA SER A 493 20.47 5.48 14.33
C SER A 493 21.28 4.70 15.38
N HIS A 494 20.87 3.47 15.70
CA HIS A 494 21.62 2.52 16.53
C HIS A 494 22.75 1.77 15.78
N HIS A 495 23.17 2.24 14.61
CA HIS A 495 24.33 1.66 13.91
C HIS A 495 25.63 1.96 14.67
N PRO A 496 26.56 1.00 14.84
CA PRO A 496 27.75 1.17 15.68
C PRO A 496 28.62 2.39 15.32
N GLU A 497 28.73 2.74 14.03
CA GLU A 497 29.49 3.92 13.58
C GLU A 497 28.87 5.26 14.03
N LEU A 498 27.54 5.32 14.17
CA LEU A 498 26.84 6.51 14.65
C LEU A 498 26.92 6.62 16.18
N LEU A 499 27.12 5.49 16.86
CA LEU A 499 27.18 5.42 18.33
C LEU A 499 28.56 5.80 18.91
N LYS A 500 29.56 6.06 18.06
CA LYS A 500 30.91 6.49 18.47
C LYS A 500 31.00 7.99 18.73
N ASN A 501 30.33 8.81 17.93
CA ASN A 501 30.39 10.27 18.00
C ASN A 501 28.99 10.89 17.87
N LYS A 502 28.68 11.83 18.76
CA LYS A 502 27.38 12.51 18.79
C LYS A 502 27.06 13.25 17.50
N TYR A 503 28.04 13.85 16.84
CA TYR A 503 27.79 14.62 15.61
C TYR A 503 27.57 13.72 14.41
N ASP A 504 28.07 12.48 14.40
CA ASP A 504 27.65 11.48 13.40
C ASP A 504 26.18 11.10 13.60
N PHE A 505 25.78 10.85 14.85
CA PHE A 505 24.39 10.55 15.19
C PHE A 505 23.44 11.71 14.81
N GLU A 506 23.80 12.95 15.15
CA GLU A 506 23.01 14.14 14.81
C GLU A 506 22.93 14.35 13.29
N MET A 507 24.05 14.20 12.56
CA MET A 507 24.08 14.33 11.10
C MET A 507 23.14 13.33 10.43
N TYR A 508 23.13 12.08 10.91
CA TYR A 508 22.21 11.07 10.42
C TYR A 508 20.73 11.44 10.64
N LEU A 509 20.38 12.03 11.80
CA LEU A 509 19.00 12.47 12.06
C LEU A 509 18.58 13.64 11.15
N LEU A 510 19.50 14.56 10.82
CA LEU A 510 19.23 15.67 9.90
C LEU A 510 18.90 15.20 8.48
N ARG A 511 19.25 13.97 8.11
CA ARG A 511 18.81 13.36 6.85
C ARG A 511 17.29 13.32 6.70
N LEU A 512 16.52 13.40 7.79
CA LEU A 512 15.06 13.48 7.71
C LEU A 512 14.57 14.64 6.83
N PHE A 513 15.34 15.74 6.72
CA PHE A 513 15.02 16.86 5.84
C PHE A 513 15.01 16.50 4.35
N GLU A 514 15.58 15.37 3.93
CA GLU A 514 15.44 14.87 2.54
C GLU A 514 14.01 14.39 2.21
N TYR A 515 13.16 14.24 3.23
CA TYR A 515 11.77 13.75 3.10
C TYR A 515 10.71 14.86 3.09
N GLY A 516 11.10 16.14 2.94
CA GLY A 516 10.18 17.28 2.87
C GLY A 516 10.78 18.46 2.11
N ASP A 517 9.97 19.49 1.87
CA ASP A 517 10.43 20.72 1.24
C ASP A 517 10.91 21.71 2.30
N VAL A 518 12.23 21.86 2.44
CA VAL A 518 12.84 22.75 3.44
C VAL A 518 12.47 24.23 3.21
N ALA A 519 12.15 24.61 1.96
CA ALA A 519 11.73 25.96 1.62
C ALA A 519 10.28 26.24 2.03
N ASN A 520 9.46 25.19 2.18
CA ASN A 520 8.12 25.29 2.74
C ASN A 520 8.20 25.48 4.26
N LEU A 521 7.63 26.58 4.77
CA LEU A 521 7.70 26.92 6.18
C LEU A 521 7.03 25.87 7.08
N PHE A 522 5.91 25.29 6.65
CA PHE A 522 5.19 24.27 7.39
C PHE A 522 6.06 23.01 7.55
N ASP A 523 6.57 22.49 6.45
CA ASP A 523 7.47 21.33 6.43
C ASP A 523 8.72 21.58 7.27
N ASN A 524 9.35 22.76 7.14
CA ASN A 524 10.54 23.13 7.92
C ASN A 524 10.29 23.06 9.43
N VAL A 525 9.17 23.62 9.89
CA VAL A 525 8.82 23.67 11.32
C VAL A 525 8.47 22.27 11.83
N MET A 526 7.72 21.48 11.07
CA MET A 526 7.36 20.10 11.42
C MET A 526 8.60 19.21 11.52
N MET A 527 9.49 19.24 10.51
CA MET A 527 10.70 18.41 10.48
C MET A 527 11.68 18.74 11.61
N LYS A 528 11.79 20.02 11.99
CA LYS A 528 12.60 20.43 13.16
C LYS A 528 12.11 19.78 14.46
N ASP A 529 10.80 19.69 14.66
CA ASP A 529 10.24 19.03 15.84
C ASP A 529 10.34 17.50 15.72
N GLU A 530 10.14 16.90 14.54
CA GLU A 530 10.37 15.46 14.29
C GLU A 530 11.79 15.06 14.73
N VAL A 531 12.82 15.78 14.26
CA VAL A 531 14.23 15.54 14.62
C VAL A 531 14.45 15.70 16.13
N CYS A 532 13.81 16.67 16.77
CA CYS A 532 13.90 16.87 18.22
C CYS A 532 13.32 15.67 19.01
N GLN A 533 12.24 15.08 18.53
CA GLN A 533 11.63 13.88 19.12
C GLN A 533 12.49 12.63 18.85
N LEU A 534 12.96 12.43 17.61
CA LEU A 534 13.84 11.31 17.24
C LEU A 534 15.17 11.32 18.03
N ARG A 535 15.74 12.50 18.28
CA ARG A 535 16.94 12.66 19.12
C ARG A 535 16.77 12.12 20.54
N LYS A 536 15.53 12.01 21.03
CA LYS A 536 15.21 11.42 22.33
C LYS A 536 14.93 9.91 22.27
N GLY A 537 14.99 9.31 21.08
CA GLY A 537 14.65 7.92 20.85
C GLY A 537 13.14 7.65 20.90
N ASP A 538 12.33 8.65 20.55
CA ASP A 538 10.87 8.56 20.50
C ASP A 538 10.37 8.73 19.07
N ILE A 539 9.25 8.06 18.78
CA ILE A 539 8.53 8.26 17.53
C ILE A 539 7.83 9.63 17.60
N PRO A 540 8.03 10.53 16.61
CA PRO A 540 7.35 11.81 16.58
C PRO A 540 5.82 11.68 16.64
N ILE A 541 5.19 12.52 17.46
CA ILE A 541 3.74 12.58 17.59
C ILE A 541 3.23 14.02 17.63
N PHE A 542 2.11 14.25 16.95
CA PHE A 542 1.47 15.54 16.82
C PHE A 542 -0.04 15.42 17.07
N TYR A 543 -0.61 16.48 17.61
CA TYR A 543 -2.02 16.61 17.92
C TYR A 543 -2.58 17.89 17.30
N ALA A 544 -3.83 17.83 16.87
CA ALA A 544 -4.56 18.98 16.36
C ALA A 544 -5.83 19.21 17.21
N ASN A 545 -6.20 20.49 17.37
CA ASN A 545 -7.50 20.85 17.92
C ASN A 545 -8.58 20.87 16.83
N THR A 546 -9.73 20.26 17.10
CA THR A 546 -10.81 20.11 16.09
C THR A 546 -11.47 21.42 15.66
N SER A 547 -11.28 22.52 16.40
CA SER A 547 -11.85 23.83 16.13
C SER A 547 -10.84 24.87 15.65
N SER A 548 -9.62 24.91 16.22
CA SER A 548 -8.62 25.95 15.93
C SER A 548 -7.63 25.62 14.82
N ASN A 549 -7.53 24.35 14.38
CA ASN A 549 -6.51 23.87 13.43
C ASN A 549 -5.05 24.06 13.89
N GLU A 550 -4.84 24.35 15.17
CA GLU A 550 -3.51 24.45 15.76
C GLU A 550 -2.91 23.06 15.99
N ILE A 551 -1.64 22.90 15.65
CA ILE A 551 -0.85 21.69 15.87
C ILE A 551 0.02 21.87 17.11
N TYR A 552 0.02 20.85 17.95
CA TYR A 552 0.87 20.72 19.13
C TYR A 552 1.68 19.43 19.03
N ASN A 553 2.89 19.40 19.57
CA ASN A 553 3.62 18.15 19.74
C ASN A 553 3.15 17.39 21.00
N GLY A 554 3.66 16.18 21.20
CA GLY A 554 3.30 15.35 22.35
C GLY A 554 3.68 15.89 23.75
N LEU A 555 4.35 17.04 23.83
CA LEU A 555 4.62 17.77 25.07
C LEU A 555 3.70 18.99 25.26
N GLY A 556 2.71 19.17 24.39
CA GLY A 556 1.76 20.28 24.43
C GLY A 556 2.36 21.61 23.94
N ARG A 557 3.50 21.59 23.23
CA ARG A 557 4.08 22.81 22.64
C ARG A 557 3.43 23.10 21.30
N TYR A 558 2.99 24.34 21.13
CA TYR A 558 2.50 24.84 19.84
C TYR A 558 3.60 24.76 18.79
N ILE A 559 3.24 24.25 17.60
CA ILE A 559 4.13 24.11 16.46
C ILE A 559 3.75 25.10 15.37
N CYS A 560 2.52 24.99 14.84
CA CYS A 560 1.98 25.85 13.80
C CYS A 560 0.45 25.72 13.75
N ALA A 561 -0.21 26.44 12.84
CA ALA A 561 -1.63 26.28 12.54
C ALA A 561 -1.82 25.90 11.07
N LEU A 562 -2.80 25.03 10.81
CA LEU A 562 -3.15 24.58 9.47
C LEU A 562 -4.14 25.54 8.80
N ASP A 563 -3.96 25.76 7.51
CA ASP A 563 -4.88 26.55 6.70
C ASP A 563 -6.19 25.80 6.39
N GLY A 564 -7.25 26.56 6.13
CA GLY A 564 -8.55 26.04 5.69
C GLY A 564 -9.54 25.75 6.81
N HIS A 565 -10.54 24.91 6.53
CA HIS A 565 -11.63 24.63 7.47
C HIS A 565 -11.18 23.76 8.65
N SER A 566 -11.77 24.02 9.82
CA SER A 566 -11.60 23.18 11.01
C SER A 566 -12.06 21.74 10.77
N ILE A 567 -11.52 20.79 11.54
CA ILE A 567 -11.89 19.37 11.44
C ILE A 567 -13.40 19.21 11.67
N ALA A 568 -13.96 19.89 12.67
CA ALA A 568 -15.39 19.89 12.92
C ALA A 568 -16.20 20.37 11.70
N ASN A 569 -15.79 21.48 11.06
CA ASN A 569 -16.44 21.99 9.86
C ASN A 569 -16.34 21.03 8.66
N LYS A 570 -15.23 20.30 8.53
CA LYS A 570 -15.08 19.27 7.49
C LYS A 570 -16.06 18.11 7.69
N VAL A 571 -16.26 17.65 8.93
CA VAL A 571 -17.28 16.62 9.24
C VAL A 571 -18.69 17.14 8.95
N LEU A 572 -18.98 18.39 9.32
CA LEU A 572 -20.27 19.01 9.01
C LEU A 572 -20.50 19.09 7.50
N ASN A 573 -19.49 19.48 6.72
CA ASN A 573 -19.54 19.53 5.26
C ASN A 573 -19.74 18.13 4.64
N ARG A 574 -19.12 17.08 5.20
CA ARG A 574 -19.39 15.70 4.78
C ARG A 574 -20.86 15.34 4.98
N ILE A 575 -21.40 15.61 6.17
CA ILE A 575 -22.81 15.33 6.50
C ILE A 575 -23.77 16.07 5.55
N THR A 576 -23.50 17.33 5.22
CA THR A 576 -24.34 18.11 4.30
C THR A 576 -24.26 17.58 2.87
N SER A 577 -23.09 17.08 2.45
CA SER A 577 -22.87 16.53 1.11
C SER A 577 -23.41 15.12 0.87
N LEU A 578 -23.84 14.41 1.92
CA LEU A 578 -24.40 13.06 1.77
C LEU A 578 -25.58 13.07 0.80
N SER A 579 -25.67 12.09 -0.08
CA SER A 579 -26.78 11.87 -1.01
C SER A 579 -26.93 10.39 -1.33
N ASP A 580 -28.03 9.98 -1.98
CA ASP A 580 -28.18 8.62 -2.49
C ASP A 580 -27.15 8.30 -3.58
N ASP A 581 -26.76 9.26 -4.41
CA ASP A 581 -25.69 9.09 -5.41
C ASP A 581 -24.33 8.87 -4.72
N ASN A 582 -24.04 9.61 -3.65
CA ASN A 582 -22.82 9.40 -2.87
C ASN A 582 -22.84 8.04 -2.17
N LEU A 583 -23.99 7.61 -1.63
CA LEU A 583 -24.16 6.28 -1.04
C LEU A 583 -23.82 5.19 -2.06
N LEU A 584 -24.35 5.30 -3.27
CA LEU A 584 -24.09 4.35 -4.36
C LEU A 584 -22.59 4.29 -4.68
N ARG A 585 -21.92 5.45 -4.79
CA ARG A 585 -20.46 5.51 -5.01
C ARG A 585 -19.66 4.85 -3.88
N GLN A 586 -20.04 5.08 -2.62
CA GLN A 586 -19.36 4.42 -1.50
C GLN A 586 -19.58 2.91 -1.53
N LYS A 587 -20.79 2.43 -1.84
CA LYS A 587 -21.06 0.99 -1.99
C LYS A 587 -20.23 0.35 -3.11
N ARG A 588 -20.10 1.03 -4.26
CA ARG A 588 -19.23 0.60 -5.37
C ARG A 588 -17.78 0.45 -4.93
N ILE A 589 -17.25 1.40 -4.15
CA ILE A 589 -15.90 1.32 -3.60
C ILE A 589 -15.76 0.12 -2.65
N ILE A 590 -16.74 -0.16 -1.79
CA ILE A 590 -16.74 -1.35 -0.93
C ILE A 590 -16.63 -2.61 -1.81
N ASN A 591 -17.42 -2.71 -2.87
CA ASN A 591 -17.41 -3.86 -3.78
C ASN A 591 -16.09 -4.00 -4.52
N MET A 592 -15.56 -2.90 -5.06
CA MET A 592 -14.27 -2.87 -5.73
C MET A 592 -13.13 -3.29 -4.79
N ALA A 593 -13.13 -2.87 -3.52
CA ALA A 593 -12.12 -3.28 -2.56
C ALA A 593 -12.16 -4.80 -2.29
N PHE A 594 -13.37 -5.38 -2.17
CA PHE A 594 -13.50 -6.84 -2.06
C PHE A 594 -13.08 -7.56 -3.34
N MET A 595 -13.52 -7.10 -4.52
CA MET A 595 -13.16 -7.68 -5.82
C MET A 595 -11.67 -7.60 -6.13
N GLY A 596 -11.03 -6.50 -5.73
CA GLY A 596 -9.60 -6.28 -5.85
C GLY A 596 -8.75 -7.11 -4.88
N SER A 597 -9.41 -7.84 -3.98
CA SER A 597 -8.80 -8.81 -3.07
C SER A 597 -9.19 -10.23 -3.47
N GLU A 598 -8.38 -11.22 -3.09
CA GLU A 598 -8.74 -12.65 -3.26
C GLU A 598 -9.92 -13.08 -2.35
N LEU A 599 -10.53 -12.15 -1.61
CA LEU A 599 -11.67 -12.39 -0.72
C LEU A 599 -13.01 -12.35 -1.44
N PHE A 600 -13.06 -11.99 -2.72
CA PHE A 600 -14.33 -11.96 -3.42
C PHE A 600 -14.81 -13.38 -3.77
N SER A 601 -15.88 -13.82 -3.11
CA SER A 601 -16.53 -15.10 -3.38
C SER A 601 -17.83 -14.88 -4.16
N LYS A 602 -17.89 -15.36 -5.41
CA LYS A 602 -19.15 -15.44 -6.17
C LYS A 602 -20.04 -16.53 -5.57
N LYS A 603 -20.94 -16.16 -4.65
CA LYS A 603 -21.86 -17.10 -3.98
C LYS A 603 -23.25 -17.14 -4.59
N PHE A 604 -23.67 -16.09 -5.29
CA PHE A 604 -25.01 -16.00 -5.84
C PHE A 604 -25.10 -16.74 -7.17
N ARG A 605 -26.15 -17.55 -7.30
CA ARG A 605 -26.68 -17.88 -8.63
C ARG A 605 -27.30 -16.61 -9.16
N VAL A 606 -26.65 -16.02 -10.16
CA VAL A 606 -27.20 -14.90 -10.92
C VAL A 606 -28.54 -15.37 -11.51
N SER A 607 -29.54 -14.50 -11.50
CA SER A 607 -30.84 -14.77 -12.12
C SER A 607 -30.65 -15.24 -13.57
N GLU A 608 -31.37 -16.27 -14.01
CA GLU A 608 -31.42 -16.69 -15.43
C GLU A 608 -32.41 -15.82 -16.22
N GLU A 609 -32.35 -14.50 -16.02
CA GLU A 609 -33.14 -13.56 -16.80
C GLU A 609 -32.43 -13.25 -18.12
N HIS A 610 -33.10 -13.54 -19.23
CA HIS A 610 -32.63 -13.18 -20.55
C HIS A 610 -33.03 -11.74 -20.89
N MET A 611 -32.05 -10.86 -21.00
CA MET A 611 -32.23 -9.50 -21.48
C MET A 611 -32.00 -9.44 -22.99
N ASN A 612 -32.80 -8.62 -23.69
CA ASN A 612 -32.54 -8.34 -25.10
C ASN A 612 -31.41 -7.30 -25.26
N THR A 613 -30.83 -7.23 -26.46
CA THR A 613 -29.69 -6.36 -26.80
C THR A 613 -29.94 -4.88 -26.51
N GLU A 614 -31.15 -4.39 -26.79
CA GLU A 614 -31.53 -2.98 -26.56
C GLU A 614 -31.52 -2.63 -25.07
N THR A 615 -32.01 -3.54 -24.22
CA THR A 615 -32.01 -3.38 -22.77
C THR A 615 -30.59 -3.41 -22.24
N ILE A 616 -29.76 -4.37 -22.67
CA ILE A 616 -28.34 -4.48 -22.27
C ILE A 616 -27.61 -3.18 -22.59
N THR A 617 -27.71 -2.72 -23.84
CA THR A 617 -27.08 -1.50 -24.34
C THR A 617 -27.52 -0.28 -23.52
N SER A 618 -28.82 -0.12 -23.34
CA SER A 618 -29.39 1.02 -22.59
C SER A 618 -28.94 1.04 -21.13
N LYS A 619 -28.88 -0.13 -20.47
CA LYS A 619 -28.43 -0.24 -19.09
C LYS A 619 -26.95 0.11 -18.93
N ILE A 620 -26.08 -0.41 -19.79
CA ILE A 620 -24.64 -0.08 -19.75
C ILE A 620 -24.41 1.42 -19.97
N ILE A 621 -25.08 2.03 -20.96
CA ILE A 621 -24.95 3.47 -21.22
C ILE A 621 -25.39 4.30 -20.02
N ASN A 622 -26.47 3.91 -19.35
CA ASN A 622 -26.94 4.58 -18.13
C ASN A 622 -25.94 4.44 -16.97
N ARG A 623 -25.29 3.27 -16.83
CA ARG A 623 -24.26 3.03 -15.81
C ARG A 623 -23.02 3.88 -16.06
N ILE A 624 -22.50 3.90 -17.29
CA ILE A 624 -21.37 4.75 -17.70
C ILE A 624 -21.71 6.24 -17.43
N SER A 625 -22.91 6.67 -17.81
CA SER A 625 -23.33 8.07 -17.67
C SER A 625 -23.50 8.51 -16.21
N SER A 626 -23.98 7.62 -15.33
CA SER A 626 -24.20 7.93 -13.90
C SER A 626 -22.92 7.84 -13.07
N ALA A 627 -21.94 7.05 -13.49
CA ALA A 627 -20.68 6.85 -12.79
C ALA A 627 -19.64 7.96 -13.04
N LYS A 628 -19.88 8.87 -13.98
CA LYS A 628 -18.89 9.85 -14.41
C LYS A 628 -18.50 10.85 -13.32
N PHE A 629 -17.26 11.30 -13.40
CA PHE A 629 -16.72 12.44 -12.67
C PHE A 629 -16.43 13.56 -13.67
N GLU A 630 -16.94 14.75 -13.40
CA GLU A 630 -16.78 15.93 -14.25
C GLU A 630 -16.15 17.07 -13.47
N PHE A 631 -15.09 17.66 -14.03
CA PHE A 631 -14.41 18.82 -13.48
C PHE A 631 -13.66 19.55 -14.61
N ASN A 632 -13.72 20.89 -14.66
CA ASN A 632 -13.03 21.70 -15.68
C ASN A 632 -13.19 21.21 -17.15
N ASN A 633 -14.40 20.80 -17.55
CA ASN A 633 -14.70 20.22 -18.87
C ASN A 633 -13.94 18.93 -19.19
N GLU A 634 -13.44 18.23 -18.18
CA GLU A 634 -12.88 16.88 -18.28
C GLU A 634 -13.89 15.87 -17.72
N THR A 635 -13.90 14.66 -18.29
CA THR A 635 -14.77 13.56 -17.86
C THR A 635 -13.96 12.29 -17.74
N SER A 636 -14.05 11.60 -16.60
CA SER A 636 -13.40 10.31 -16.36
C SER A 636 -14.17 9.51 -15.30
N TRP A 637 -13.66 8.31 -14.96
CA TRP A 637 -14.26 7.39 -14.01
C TRP A 637 -13.22 6.81 -13.05
N LEU A 638 -13.71 6.08 -12.05
CA LEU A 638 -12.89 5.22 -11.19
C LEU A 638 -12.56 3.92 -11.93
N ALA A 639 -11.36 3.40 -11.68
CA ALA A 639 -10.90 2.11 -12.16
C ALA A 639 -10.22 1.30 -11.05
N MET A 640 -10.26 -0.02 -11.17
CA MET A 640 -9.39 -0.92 -10.43
C MET A 640 -8.12 -1.16 -11.25
N VAL A 641 -7.01 -0.61 -10.80
CA VAL A 641 -5.71 -0.73 -11.47
C VAL A 641 -4.93 -1.86 -10.80
N ALA A 642 -4.45 -2.81 -11.60
CA ALA A 642 -3.62 -3.90 -11.12
C ALA A 642 -2.21 -3.40 -10.78
N MET A 643 -1.81 -3.61 -9.53
CA MET A 643 -0.47 -3.39 -8.98
C MET A 643 0.13 -4.76 -8.64
N ASN A 644 0.74 -5.42 -9.65
CA ASN A 644 1.29 -6.79 -9.59
C ASN A 644 0.29 -7.85 -9.05
N LYS A 645 0.13 -7.98 -7.73
CA LYS A 645 -0.75 -8.97 -7.05
C LYS A 645 -1.93 -8.35 -6.29
N SER A 646 -2.06 -7.03 -6.29
CA SER A 646 -3.20 -6.32 -5.66
C SER A 646 -3.85 -5.37 -6.64
N TYR A 647 -5.11 -5.04 -6.40
CA TYR A 647 -5.77 -3.95 -7.13
C TYR A 647 -5.93 -2.74 -6.23
N GLU A 648 -5.69 -1.57 -6.80
CA GLU A 648 -5.97 -0.29 -6.14
C GLU A 648 -7.06 0.48 -6.90
N ILE A 649 -7.81 1.30 -6.19
CA ILE A 649 -8.88 2.13 -6.78
C ILE A 649 -8.29 3.50 -7.12
N TYR A 650 -8.22 3.83 -8.42
CA TYR A 650 -7.60 5.05 -8.93
C TYR A 650 -8.44 5.70 -10.03
N PRO A 651 -8.15 6.96 -10.42
CA PRO A 651 -8.63 7.52 -11.68
C PRO A 651 -8.23 6.62 -12.86
N MET A 652 -9.08 6.52 -13.88
CA MET A 652 -8.73 5.83 -15.13
C MET A 652 -7.47 6.43 -15.76
N ASP A 653 -6.55 5.56 -16.19
CA ASP A 653 -5.36 5.97 -16.94
C ASP A 653 -5.69 6.21 -18.43
N CYS A 654 -4.67 6.54 -19.23
CA CYS A 654 -4.79 6.72 -20.68
C CYS A 654 -4.75 5.40 -21.48
N SER A 655 -4.76 4.25 -20.83
CA SER A 655 -4.54 2.95 -21.49
C SER A 655 -5.70 2.55 -22.41
N LEU A 656 -5.43 1.65 -23.36
CA LEU A 656 -6.45 1.08 -24.25
C LEU A 656 -7.18 -0.10 -23.60
N TYR A 657 -6.53 -0.81 -22.66
CA TYR A 657 -7.07 -2.00 -21.99
C TYR A 657 -8.25 -1.64 -21.08
N SER A 658 -8.00 -0.75 -20.13
CA SER A 658 -8.93 -0.36 -19.07
C SER A 658 -9.08 1.15 -18.91
N GLY A 659 -8.36 1.94 -19.72
CA GLY A 659 -8.30 3.39 -19.61
C GLY A 659 -9.20 4.15 -20.58
N THR A 660 -9.02 5.47 -20.59
CA THR A 660 -9.85 6.40 -21.36
C THR A 660 -9.67 6.29 -22.87
N SER A 661 -8.51 5.83 -23.36
CA SER A 661 -8.30 5.57 -24.79
C SER A 661 -9.25 4.50 -25.31
N GLY A 662 -9.50 3.45 -24.52
CA GLY A 662 -10.54 2.47 -24.81
C GLY A 662 -11.94 3.09 -24.79
N MET A 663 -12.25 3.88 -23.75
CA MET A 663 -13.55 4.56 -23.66
C MET A 663 -13.83 5.44 -24.88
N ILE A 664 -12.84 6.21 -25.35
CA ILE A 664 -12.95 7.06 -26.54
C ILE A 664 -13.32 6.24 -27.78
N LEU A 665 -12.63 5.10 -28.01
CA LEU A 665 -12.89 4.27 -29.18
C LEU A 665 -14.26 3.60 -29.15
N GLY A 666 -14.74 3.21 -27.96
CA GLY A 666 -16.09 2.65 -27.80
C GLY A 666 -17.19 3.71 -27.91
N ILE A 667 -17.01 4.89 -27.30
CA ILE A 667 -17.95 6.02 -27.42
C ILE A 667 -18.11 6.46 -28.88
N THR A 668 -17.01 6.51 -29.63
CA THR A 668 -17.04 6.92 -31.05
C THR A 668 -17.61 5.85 -31.98
N SER A 669 -17.64 4.58 -31.56
CA SER A 669 -18.15 3.50 -32.41
C SER A 669 -19.66 3.34 -32.34
N ILE A 670 -20.29 3.80 -31.26
CA ILE A 670 -21.72 3.64 -30.95
C ILE A 670 -22.47 4.93 -31.25
N ASP A 671 -23.55 4.83 -32.03
CA ASP A 671 -24.42 5.97 -32.34
C ASP A 671 -25.46 6.21 -31.23
N ASP A 672 -25.02 6.74 -30.09
CA ASP A 672 -25.89 7.16 -28.98
C ASP A 672 -25.58 8.60 -28.54
N THR A 673 -26.61 9.42 -28.44
CA THR A 673 -26.48 10.84 -28.08
C THR A 673 -25.93 11.06 -26.67
N ARG A 674 -26.24 10.17 -25.72
CA ARG A 674 -25.74 10.23 -24.33
C ARG A 674 -24.24 9.96 -24.26
N LEU A 675 -23.72 9.07 -25.10
CA LEU A 675 -22.28 8.80 -25.18
C LEU A 675 -21.55 9.93 -25.91
N ARG A 676 -22.14 10.43 -27.02
CA ARG A 676 -21.55 11.51 -27.82
C ARG A 676 -21.29 12.79 -27.01
N THR A 677 -22.13 13.10 -26.03
CA THR A 677 -21.95 14.27 -25.16
C THR A 677 -20.79 14.14 -24.17
N LEU A 678 -20.36 12.91 -23.86
CA LEU A 678 -19.22 12.66 -22.96
C LEU A 678 -17.87 12.81 -23.68
N LEU A 679 -17.84 12.52 -24.98
CA LEU A 679 -16.60 12.42 -25.76
C LEU A 679 -15.64 13.61 -25.61
N PRO A 680 -16.09 14.89 -25.71
CA PRO A 680 -15.17 16.03 -25.56
C PRO A 680 -14.49 16.06 -24.19
N GLY A 681 -15.23 15.73 -23.13
CA GLY A 681 -14.69 15.70 -21.77
C GLY A 681 -13.68 14.58 -21.54
N VAL A 682 -13.92 13.40 -22.13
CA VAL A 682 -12.98 12.26 -22.04
C VAL A 682 -11.69 12.54 -22.82
N ILE A 683 -11.80 13.20 -23.98
CA ILE A 683 -10.62 13.64 -24.76
C ILE A 683 -9.80 14.66 -23.95
N ASN A 684 -10.44 15.70 -23.42
CA ASN A 684 -9.75 16.73 -22.62
C ASN A 684 -9.02 16.10 -21.41
N TYR A 685 -9.70 15.20 -20.69
CA TYR A 685 -9.10 14.46 -19.58
C TYR A 685 -7.83 13.72 -20.01
N THR A 686 -7.91 12.96 -21.09
CA THR A 686 -6.80 12.12 -21.56
C THR A 686 -5.61 12.96 -22.00
N ASN A 687 -5.86 14.09 -22.69
CA ASN A 687 -4.81 15.00 -23.12
C ASN A 687 -4.12 15.65 -21.91
N ASN A 688 -4.88 16.10 -20.91
CA ASN A 688 -4.32 16.73 -19.71
C ASN A 688 -3.56 15.72 -18.85
N TYR A 689 -4.07 14.50 -18.70
CA TYR A 689 -3.38 13.39 -18.02
C TYR A 689 -1.99 13.13 -18.63
N ILE A 690 -1.89 13.14 -19.96
CA ILE A 690 -0.60 12.93 -20.66
C ILE A 690 0.33 14.14 -20.51
N LYS A 691 -0.21 15.37 -20.54
CA LYS A 691 0.58 16.59 -20.33
C LYS A 691 1.17 16.66 -18.91
N GLU A 692 0.42 16.23 -17.90
CA GLU A 692 0.89 16.15 -16.51
C GLU A 692 2.12 15.23 -16.34
N LEU A 693 2.26 14.19 -17.17
CA LEU A 693 3.42 13.30 -17.14
C LEU A 693 4.71 13.91 -17.73
N GLN A 694 4.61 15.06 -18.41
CA GLN A 694 5.75 15.82 -18.96
C GLN A 694 6.77 14.98 -19.76
N GLY A 695 6.30 13.95 -20.48
CA GLY A 695 7.15 13.04 -21.26
C GLY A 695 7.93 12.02 -20.42
N ASN A 696 7.77 12.00 -19.09
CA ASN A 696 8.40 11.04 -18.20
C ASN A 696 7.46 9.87 -17.89
N PHE A 697 7.25 9.01 -18.88
CA PHE A 697 6.41 7.83 -18.74
C PHE A 697 7.15 6.71 -18.00
N PRO A 698 6.56 6.11 -16.95
CA PRO A 698 7.03 4.84 -16.42
C PRO A 698 7.04 3.77 -17.51
N VAL A 699 8.03 2.87 -17.49
CA VAL A 699 8.19 1.83 -18.53
C VAL A 699 6.92 0.99 -18.72
N HIS A 700 6.19 0.70 -17.64
CA HIS A 700 4.94 -0.07 -17.68
C HIS A 700 3.75 0.70 -18.31
N GLN A 701 3.86 2.02 -18.50
CA GLN A 701 2.86 2.88 -19.15
C GLN A 701 3.25 3.25 -20.59
N LEU A 702 4.15 2.49 -21.22
CA LEU A 702 4.52 2.68 -22.63
C LEU A 702 3.77 1.74 -23.59
N GLY A 703 3.16 0.66 -23.12
CA GLY A 703 2.56 -0.35 -23.98
C GLY A 703 1.40 0.13 -24.84
N ALA A 704 1.06 -0.65 -25.87
CA ALA A 704 -0.10 -0.36 -26.73
C ALA A 704 -1.44 -0.56 -26.00
N PHE A 705 -1.52 -1.50 -25.05
CA PHE A 705 -2.74 -1.70 -24.25
C PHE A 705 -2.65 -1.12 -22.85
N THR A 706 -1.45 -0.91 -22.32
CA THR A 706 -1.21 -0.46 -20.94
C THR A 706 -0.77 1.00 -20.82
N GLY A 707 -0.62 1.71 -21.93
CA GLY A 707 0.14 2.96 -21.91
C GLY A 707 -0.13 3.93 -23.05
N VAL A 708 0.78 4.91 -23.15
CA VAL A 708 0.66 6.08 -24.05
C VAL A 708 0.61 5.71 -25.54
N TYR A 709 1.22 4.58 -25.95
CA TYR A 709 1.10 4.12 -27.33
C TYR A 709 -0.34 3.70 -27.67
N GLY A 710 -1.13 3.24 -26.70
CA GLY A 710 -2.57 3.03 -26.87
C GLY A 710 -3.33 4.31 -27.19
N TYR A 711 -2.95 5.41 -26.56
CA TYR A 711 -3.50 6.73 -26.88
C TYR A 711 -3.09 7.20 -28.29
N LEU A 712 -1.85 6.98 -28.72
CA LEU A 712 -1.42 7.30 -30.10
C LEU A 712 -2.21 6.49 -31.14
N TYR A 713 -2.50 5.22 -30.85
CA TYR A 713 -3.38 4.40 -31.67
C TYR A 713 -4.78 5.02 -31.76
N THR A 714 -5.36 5.43 -30.62
CA THR A 714 -6.66 6.10 -30.58
C THR A 714 -6.68 7.37 -31.44
N LEU A 715 -5.64 8.22 -31.35
CA LEU A 715 -5.53 9.42 -32.17
C LEU A 715 -5.53 9.12 -33.68
N CYS A 716 -4.84 8.04 -34.10
CA CYS A 716 -4.84 7.62 -35.50
C CYS A 716 -6.25 7.23 -35.96
N VAL A 717 -6.97 6.45 -35.15
CA VAL A 717 -8.35 6.03 -35.47
C VAL A 717 -9.27 7.26 -35.55
N LEU A 718 -9.18 8.20 -34.60
CA LEU A 718 -9.99 9.43 -34.63
C LEU A 718 -9.74 10.26 -35.90
N ARG A 719 -8.48 10.35 -36.35
CA ARG A 719 -8.11 11.06 -37.58
C ARG A 719 -8.65 10.36 -38.83
N GLU A 720 -8.55 9.04 -38.93
CA GLU A 720 -9.10 8.26 -40.05
C GLU A 720 -10.61 8.43 -40.19
N GLU A 721 -11.31 8.59 -39.07
CA GLU A 721 -12.76 8.76 -39.03
C GLU A 721 -13.23 10.21 -39.20
N GLY A 722 -12.29 11.17 -39.26
CA GLY A 722 -12.61 12.59 -39.31
C GLY A 722 -13.33 13.10 -38.05
N THR A 723 -13.07 12.47 -36.89
CA THR A 723 -13.66 12.90 -35.62
C THR A 723 -13.08 14.27 -35.23
N PRO A 724 -13.91 15.28 -34.90
CA PRO A 724 -13.41 16.58 -34.48
C PRO A 724 -12.49 16.47 -33.28
N PHE A 725 -11.27 17.00 -33.42
CA PHE A 725 -10.24 17.00 -32.39
C PHE A 725 -9.59 18.39 -32.39
N VAL A 726 -9.55 19.04 -31.22
CA VAL A 726 -9.18 20.46 -31.11
C VAL A 726 -7.66 20.66 -31.20
N GLU A 727 -6.90 19.72 -30.66
CA GLU A 727 -5.44 19.81 -30.59
C GLU A 727 -4.79 19.27 -31.88
N ASP A 728 -3.55 19.65 -32.14
CA ASP A 728 -2.82 19.15 -33.31
C ASP A 728 -2.35 17.71 -33.06
N ILE A 729 -3.07 16.74 -33.64
CA ILE A 729 -2.75 15.31 -33.54
C ILE A 729 -1.32 15.03 -34.01
N GLU A 730 -0.84 15.72 -35.05
CA GLU A 730 0.51 15.50 -35.56
C GLU A 730 1.57 15.92 -34.54
N GLU A 731 1.37 17.06 -33.88
CA GLU A 731 2.29 17.54 -32.84
C GLU A 731 2.35 16.60 -31.65
N ILE A 732 1.18 16.18 -31.13
CA ILE A 732 1.10 15.26 -29.98
C ILE A 732 1.84 13.94 -30.26
N ILE A 733 1.64 13.38 -31.46
CA ILE A 733 2.34 12.15 -31.87
C ILE A 733 3.84 12.41 -31.95
N TYR A 734 4.26 13.50 -32.57
CA TYR A 734 5.68 13.83 -32.72
C TYR A 734 6.38 14.01 -31.36
N GLU A 735 5.80 14.77 -30.44
CA GLU A 735 6.34 15.00 -29.09
C GLU A 735 6.41 13.71 -28.27
N THR A 736 5.36 12.88 -28.33
CA THR A 736 5.31 11.61 -27.60
C THR A 736 6.34 10.60 -28.13
N LEU A 737 6.46 10.47 -29.46
CA LEU A 737 7.47 9.60 -30.06
C LEU A 737 8.90 10.10 -29.74
N SER A 738 9.10 11.42 -29.73
CA SER A 738 10.40 12.03 -29.43
C SER A 738 10.82 11.81 -27.97
N SER A 739 9.89 12.00 -27.02
CA SER A 739 10.15 11.78 -25.59
C SER A 739 10.38 10.31 -25.24
N THR A 740 9.63 9.39 -25.85
CA THR A 740 9.75 7.95 -25.59
C THR A 740 10.89 7.26 -26.35
N PHE A 741 11.53 7.94 -27.32
CA PHE A 741 12.52 7.36 -28.23
C PHE A 741 13.66 6.60 -27.52
N ARG A 742 14.19 7.17 -26.43
CA ARG A 742 15.29 6.53 -25.66
C ARG A 742 14.77 5.39 -24.79
N GLN A 743 13.60 5.54 -24.20
CA GLN A 743 13.01 4.57 -23.27
C GLN A 743 12.69 3.24 -23.97
N LEU A 744 12.23 3.28 -25.23
CA LEU A 744 11.94 2.08 -26.02
C LEU A 744 13.12 1.11 -26.15
N ARG A 745 14.36 1.61 -26.10
CA ARG A 745 15.57 0.77 -26.19
C ARG A 745 15.72 -0.15 -24.97
N ASN A 746 15.21 0.28 -23.82
CA ASN A 746 15.32 -0.41 -22.54
C ASN A 746 14.15 -1.36 -22.27
N ILE A 747 13.16 -1.46 -23.16
CA ILE A 747 12.04 -2.39 -23.01
C ILE A 747 12.46 -3.78 -23.46
N ASP A 748 12.46 -4.74 -22.54
CA ASP A 748 12.74 -6.15 -22.84
C ASP A 748 11.48 -7.00 -23.00
N ASN A 749 10.31 -6.49 -22.58
CA ASN A 749 9.03 -7.15 -22.84
C ASN A 749 8.70 -7.08 -24.35
N LEU A 750 8.39 -8.23 -24.95
CA LEU A 750 8.09 -8.35 -26.38
C LEU A 750 6.61 -8.48 -26.71
N ASP A 751 5.74 -8.57 -25.70
CA ASP A 751 4.33 -8.88 -25.89
C ASP A 751 3.50 -7.76 -26.55
N ILE A 752 2.21 -8.01 -26.78
CA ILE A 752 1.28 -7.04 -27.37
C ILE A 752 0.79 -6.03 -26.34
N ILE A 753 0.64 -6.44 -25.07
CA ILE A 753 -0.04 -5.64 -24.05
C ILE A 753 0.83 -4.48 -23.56
N GLY A 754 2.03 -4.81 -23.11
CA GLY A 754 3.01 -3.88 -22.55
C GLY A 754 4.31 -3.79 -23.35
N GLY A 755 4.49 -4.67 -24.33
CA GLY A 755 5.77 -4.90 -24.99
C GLY A 755 5.93 -4.29 -26.38
N LEU A 756 7.08 -4.60 -26.96
CA LEU A 756 7.54 -4.05 -28.23
C LEU A 756 6.67 -4.45 -29.42
N ALA A 757 6.03 -5.62 -29.43
CA ALA A 757 5.19 -6.01 -30.56
C ALA A 757 3.91 -5.17 -30.64
N GLY A 758 3.29 -4.85 -29.50
CA GLY A 758 2.15 -3.93 -29.47
C GLY A 758 2.55 -2.55 -29.98
N ILE A 759 3.68 -2.03 -29.49
CA ILE A 759 4.24 -0.75 -29.91
C ILE A 759 4.50 -0.72 -31.42
N LEU A 760 5.05 -1.81 -31.99
CA LEU A 760 5.22 -1.95 -33.44
C LEU A 760 3.88 -1.85 -34.19
N GLY A 761 2.83 -2.49 -33.69
CA GLY A 761 1.48 -2.39 -34.27
C GLY A 761 0.97 -0.95 -34.34
N VAL A 762 1.19 -0.18 -33.26
CA VAL A 762 0.83 1.25 -33.21
C VAL A 762 1.69 2.08 -34.17
N LEU A 763 3.00 1.83 -34.24
CA LEU A 763 3.90 2.54 -35.16
C LEU A 763 3.50 2.31 -36.62
N ILE A 764 3.12 1.10 -37.00
CA ILE A 764 2.60 0.79 -38.34
C ILE A 764 1.33 1.60 -38.63
N LYS A 765 0.41 1.69 -37.66
CA LYS A 765 -0.81 2.49 -37.78
C LYS A 765 -0.47 3.97 -37.99
N ILE A 766 0.38 4.55 -37.15
CA ILE A 766 0.83 5.95 -37.28
C ILE A 766 1.40 6.21 -38.67
N GLN A 767 2.26 5.32 -39.17
CA GLN A 767 2.88 5.47 -40.48
C GLN A 767 1.87 5.47 -41.63
N LYS A 768 0.80 4.68 -41.51
CA LYS A 768 -0.29 4.65 -42.50
C LYS A 768 -1.18 5.89 -42.44
N THR A 769 -1.44 6.41 -41.24
CA THR A 769 -2.34 7.54 -41.04
C THR A 769 -1.66 8.91 -41.25
N MET A 770 -0.35 9.01 -41.03
CA MET A 770 0.44 10.27 -41.05
C MET A 770 1.31 10.44 -42.30
N LEU A 771 0.89 9.90 -43.45
CA LEU A 771 1.67 9.93 -44.70
C LEU A 771 2.07 11.34 -45.15
N ASP A 772 1.27 12.35 -44.82
CA ASP A 772 1.51 13.75 -45.18
C ASP A 772 2.56 14.43 -44.28
N SER A 773 2.88 13.85 -43.13
CA SER A 773 3.87 14.38 -42.18
C SER A 773 5.22 13.67 -42.35
N SER A 774 6.17 14.36 -42.99
CA SER A 774 7.53 13.84 -43.17
C SER A 774 8.24 13.61 -41.83
N ARG A 775 8.12 14.53 -40.85
CA ARG A 775 8.77 14.43 -39.54
C ARG A 775 8.28 13.23 -38.72
N VAL A 776 6.97 12.98 -38.69
CA VAL A 776 6.39 11.85 -37.96
C VAL A 776 6.79 10.56 -38.66
N THR A 777 6.63 10.50 -39.97
CA THR A 777 6.96 9.31 -40.76
C THR A 777 8.43 8.89 -40.61
N GLU A 778 9.38 9.84 -40.63
CA GLU A 778 10.80 9.55 -40.45
C GLU A 778 11.11 8.98 -39.05
N LEU A 779 10.53 9.58 -38.01
CA LEU A 779 10.73 9.15 -36.62
C LEU A 779 10.10 7.77 -36.37
N THR A 780 8.86 7.57 -36.82
CA THR A 780 8.15 6.30 -36.74
C THR A 780 8.87 5.19 -37.50
N GLN A 781 9.48 5.49 -38.65
CA GLN A 781 10.30 4.53 -39.39
C GLN A 781 11.53 4.11 -38.58
N LYS A 782 12.30 5.07 -38.04
CA LYS A 782 13.49 4.78 -37.21
C LYS A 782 13.15 3.93 -35.99
N LEU A 783 12.03 4.23 -35.33
CA LEU A 783 11.54 3.46 -34.19
C LEU A 783 11.13 2.04 -34.59
N SER A 784 10.36 1.89 -35.67
CA SER A 784 9.93 0.58 -36.18
C SER A 784 11.12 -0.29 -36.55
N GLU A 785 12.13 0.27 -37.23
CA GLU A 785 13.36 -0.45 -37.61
C GLU A 785 14.11 -0.96 -36.36
N GLY A 786 14.28 -0.12 -35.33
CA GLY A 786 14.94 -0.51 -34.08
C GLY A 786 14.17 -1.60 -33.32
N VAL A 787 12.84 -1.50 -33.26
CA VAL A 787 11.98 -2.52 -32.63
C VAL A 787 12.08 -3.87 -33.36
N VAL A 788 11.93 -3.85 -34.69
CA VAL A 788 12.00 -5.06 -35.53
C VAL A 788 13.37 -5.71 -35.42
N GLN A 789 14.45 -4.93 -35.43
CA GLN A 789 15.80 -5.45 -35.24
C GLN A 789 15.92 -6.21 -33.91
N LYS A 790 15.49 -5.61 -32.80
CA LYS A 790 15.55 -6.24 -31.46
C LYS A 790 14.73 -7.54 -31.40
N ILE A 791 13.52 -7.54 -32.00
CA ILE A 791 12.65 -8.73 -32.06
C ILE A 791 13.29 -9.86 -32.89
N LEU A 792 13.91 -9.54 -34.03
CA LEU A 792 14.59 -10.54 -34.87
C LEU A 792 15.88 -11.09 -34.22
N GLU A 793 16.66 -10.24 -33.56
CA GLU A 793 17.86 -10.65 -32.82
C GLU A 793 17.53 -11.63 -31.69
N LYS A 794 16.43 -11.39 -30.96
CA LYS A 794 15.93 -12.32 -29.95
C LYS A 794 15.65 -13.70 -30.54
N TYR A 795 14.88 -13.75 -31.63
CA TYR A 795 14.54 -15.02 -32.27
C TYR A 795 15.77 -15.77 -32.77
N LYS A 796 16.71 -15.06 -33.40
CA LYS A 796 17.96 -15.66 -33.90
C LYS A 796 18.82 -16.25 -32.78
N LYS A 797 18.79 -15.65 -31.59
CA LYS A 797 19.53 -16.12 -30.42
C LYS A 797 18.88 -17.36 -29.77
N ASP A 798 17.56 -17.33 -29.59
CA ASP A 798 16.87 -18.28 -28.70
C ASP A 798 16.00 -19.30 -29.48
N GLY A 799 15.68 -19.05 -30.75
CA GLY A 799 14.81 -19.89 -31.59
C GLY A 799 13.32 -19.80 -31.23
N PHE A 800 12.95 -18.81 -30.43
CA PHE A 800 11.59 -18.39 -30.04
C PHE A 800 11.66 -16.92 -29.59
N TRP A 801 10.54 -16.20 -29.63
CA TRP A 801 10.49 -14.86 -29.02
C TRP A 801 10.15 -14.96 -27.54
N ILE A 802 9.14 -15.76 -27.21
CA ILE A 802 8.67 -16.02 -25.85
C ILE A 802 8.60 -17.53 -25.64
N GLU A 803 9.28 -18.04 -24.61
CA GLU A 803 9.35 -19.47 -24.36
C GLU A 803 8.00 -20.02 -23.88
N ASN A 804 7.55 -21.16 -24.44
CA ASN A 804 6.34 -21.88 -24.01
C ASN A 804 5.04 -21.05 -23.97
N ASP A 805 4.95 -19.95 -24.72
CA ASP A 805 3.73 -19.15 -24.82
C ASP A 805 3.41 -18.81 -26.30
N PRO A 806 2.53 -19.58 -26.94
CA PRO A 806 2.02 -19.27 -28.27
C PRO A 806 0.84 -18.29 -28.23
N GLY A 807 0.47 -17.68 -27.10
CA GLY A 807 -0.65 -16.73 -27.05
C GLY A 807 -0.52 -15.54 -28.01
N TYR A 808 -1.62 -14.82 -28.22
CA TYR A 808 -1.58 -13.57 -28.99
C TYR A 808 -1.11 -12.40 -28.13
N ALA A 809 -1.76 -12.14 -27.00
CA ALA A 809 -1.50 -10.96 -26.19
C ALA A 809 -0.14 -11.02 -25.48
N HIS A 810 0.23 -12.19 -24.97
CA HIS A 810 1.46 -12.42 -24.19
C HIS A 810 2.49 -13.33 -24.87
N GLY A 811 2.20 -13.83 -26.07
CA GLY A 811 2.96 -14.91 -26.70
C GLY A 811 3.44 -14.60 -28.11
N ASN A 812 3.98 -15.63 -28.76
CA ASN A 812 4.63 -15.52 -30.06
C ASN A 812 3.68 -15.09 -31.19
N TYR A 813 2.40 -15.46 -31.15
CA TYR A 813 1.48 -15.19 -32.27
C TYR A 813 1.14 -13.70 -32.41
N GLY A 814 1.15 -12.93 -31.33
CA GLY A 814 1.07 -11.47 -31.43
C GLY A 814 2.27 -10.88 -32.17
N ILE A 815 3.47 -11.33 -31.81
CA ILE A 815 4.72 -10.89 -32.45
C ILE A 815 4.72 -11.24 -33.94
N ILE A 816 4.33 -12.46 -34.29
CA ILE A 816 4.21 -12.94 -35.68
C ILE A 816 3.28 -12.03 -36.48
N THR A 817 2.10 -11.71 -35.96
CA THR A 817 1.14 -10.83 -36.64
C THR A 817 1.73 -9.45 -36.90
N GLN A 818 2.35 -8.82 -35.90
CA GLN A 818 2.87 -7.46 -36.06
C GLN A 818 4.12 -7.40 -36.94
N LEU A 819 4.98 -8.42 -36.90
CA LEU A 819 6.09 -8.54 -37.85
C LEU A 819 5.60 -8.74 -39.29
N TYR A 820 4.58 -9.58 -39.50
CA TYR A 820 4.02 -9.76 -40.84
C TYR A 820 3.39 -8.46 -41.35
N ARG A 821 2.65 -7.74 -40.50
CA ARG A 821 2.13 -6.39 -40.81
C ARG A 821 3.24 -5.43 -41.23
N TYR A 822 4.34 -5.39 -40.48
CA TYR A 822 5.49 -4.58 -40.87
C TYR A 822 6.06 -5.01 -42.22
N SER A 823 6.13 -6.31 -42.52
CA SER A 823 6.64 -6.84 -43.80
C SER A 823 5.80 -6.44 -45.03
N LEU A 824 4.54 -6.07 -44.80
CA LEU A 824 3.61 -5.56 -45.82
C LEU A 824 3.70 -4.04 -45.97
N SER A 825 4.38 -3.32 -45.07
CA SER A 825 4.52 -1.87 -45.16
C SER A 825 5.49 -1.46 -46.28
N ASN A 826 5.24 -0.30 -46.89
CA ASN A 826 6.10 0.25 -47.94
C ASN A 826 7.49 0.69 -47.44
N THR A 827 7.66 0.78 -46.12
CA THR A 827 8.89 1.23 -45.45
C THR A 827 9.78 0.07 -45.01
N CYS A 828 9.29 -1.18 -45.10
CA CYS A 828 10.06 -2.35 -44.77
C CYS A 828 11.13 -2.63 -45.83
N LYS A 829 12.39 -2.64 -45.39
CA LYS A 829 13.54 -2.99 -46.24
C LYS A 829 13.45 -4.45 -46.69
N PHE A 830 13.90 -4.73 -47.91
CA PHE A 830 13.84 -6.06 -48.50
C PHE A 830 14.49 -7.14 -47.60
N ASP A 831 15.66 -6.87 -47.04
CA ASP A 831 16.37 -7.82 -46.16
C ASP A 831 15.59 -8.13 -44.87
N ALA A 832 14.95 -7.11 -44.29
CA ALA A 832 14.11 -7.27 -43.11
C ALA A 832 12.86 -8.10 -43.45
N LYS A 833 12.21 -7.81 -44.57
CA LYS A 833 11.06 -8.57 -45.08
C LYS A 833 11.38 -10.05 -45.26
N THR A 834 12.48 -10.37 -45.93
CA THR A 834 12.92 -11.76 -46.12
C THR A 834 13.22 -12.45 -44.79
N SER A 835 13.89 -11.75 -43.86
CA SER A 835 14.20 -12.27 -42.53
C SER A 835 12.93 -12.57 -41.71
N ILE A 836 11.96 -11.66 -41.73
CA ILE A 836 10.66 -11.82 -41.06
C ILE A 836 9.93 -13.06 -41.60
N ILE A 837 9.77 -13.16 -42.93
CA ILE A 837 9.07 -14.28 -43.55
C ILE A 837 9.76 -15.61 -43.20
N SER A 838 11.10 -15.64 -43.20
CA SER A 838 11.87 -16.83 -42.82
C SER A 838 11.62 -17.24 -41.36
N CYS A 839 11.69 -16.29 -40.41
CA CYS A 839 11.49 -16.58 -38.99
C CYS A 839 10.06 -17.07 -38.70
N ILE A 840 9.05 -16.47 -39.35
CA ILE A 840 7.65 -16.90 -39.19
C ILE A 840 7.48 -18.34 -39.70
N LYS A 841 8.01 -18.67 -40.88
CA LYS A 841 7.93 -20.03 -41.43
C LYS A 841 8.61 -21.06 -40.53
N GLU A 842 9.82 -20.76 -40.08
CA GLU A 842 10.57 -21.62 -39.16
C GLU A 842 9.79 -21.87 -37.87
N TYR A 843 9.16 -20.83 -37.30
CA TYR A 843 8.33 -20.96 -36.12
C TYR A 843 7.10 -21.85 -36.36
N LEU A 844 6.36 -21.64 -37.47
CA LEU A 844 5.18 -22.43 -37.80
C LEU A 844 5.53 -23.91 -38.01
N ASP A 845 6.63 -24.21 -38.68
CA ASP A 845 7.09 -25.60 -38.89
C ASP A 845 7.51 -26.26 -37.57
N LYS A 846 8.21 -25.52 -36.70
CA LYS A 846 8.60 -25.97 -35.36
C LYS A 846 7.39 -26.23 -34.47
N GLU A 847 6.41 -25.33 -34.48
CA GLU A 847 5.16 -25.46 -33.73
C GLU A 847 4.38 -26.70 -34.15
N ARG A 848 4.13 -26.89 -35.45
CA ARG A 848 3.44 -28.09 -35.98
C ARG A 848 4.17 -29.37 -35.61
N SER A 849 5.50 -29.35 -35.65
CA SER A 849 6.33 -30.49 -35.23
C SER A 849 6.15 -30.80 -33.73
N LEU A 850 6.05 -29.77 -32.89
CA LEU A 850 5.83 -29.92 -31.44
C LEU A 850 4.40 -30.37 -31.09
N LEU A 851 3.42 -30.05 -31.93
CA LEU A 851 2.01 -30.44 -31.79
C LEU A 851 1.71 -31.84 -32.33
N CYS A 852 2.59 -32.41 -33.17
CA CYS A 852 2.41 -33.73 -33.74
C CYS A 852 2.25 -34.80 -32.64
N GLY A 853 1.04 -35.35 -32.49
CA GLY A 853 0.69 -36.33 -31.46
C GLY A 853 0.23 -35.75 -30.11
N LYS A 854 0.01 -34.43 -30.00
CA LYS A 854 -0.52 -33.76 -28.80
C LYS A 854 -1.90 -33.13 -29.07
N ASN A 855 -2.77 -33.15 -28.06
CA ASN A 855 -4.15 -32.65 -28.17
C ASN A 855 -4.32 -31.14 -27.91
N GLY A 856 -3.24 -30.35 -27.89
CA GLY A 856 -3.33 -28.90 -27.72
C GLY A 856 -1.99 -28.18 -27.60
N PHE A 857 -2.06 -26.84 -27.67
CA PHE A 857 -0.94 -25.93 -27.49
C PHE A 857 -0.35 -25.99 -26.08
N PRO A 858 0.99 -26.05 -25.94
CA PRO A 858 1.63 -25.83 -24.66
C PRO A 858 1.49 -24.36 -24.29
N LEU A 859 0.76 -24.06 -23.22
CA LEU A 859 0.60 -22.71 -22.69
C LEU A 859 1.36 -22.59 -21.37
N ARG A 860 1.72 -21.35 -20.99
CA ARG A 860 2.28 -21.05 -19.67
C ARG A 860 1.30 -21.41 -18.54
N ASN A 861 1.85 -21.58 -17.34
CA ASN A 861 1.06 -21.80 -16.13
C ASN A 861 0.03 -20.66 -15.93
N ASN A 862 -1.19 -21.02 -15.51
CA ASN A 862 -2.34 -20.10 -15.30
C ASN A 862 -2.96 -19.49 -16.57
N ALA A 863 -2.56 -19.91 -17.77
CA ALA A 863 -3.22 -19.48 -19.00
C ALA A 863 -4.63 -20.08 -19.17
N LYS A 864 -5.61 -19.24 -19.53
CA LYS A 864 -6.95 -19.69 -19.96
C LYS A 864 -6.86 -20.21 -21.40
N TYR A 865 -7.01 -21.51 -21.61
CA TYR A 865 -6.80 -22.14 -22.93
C TYR A 865 -7.73 -21.59 -24.03
N TYR A 866 -8.98 -21.27 -23.70
CA TYR A 866 -9.95 -20.64 -24.61
C TYR A 866 -10.04 -19.13 -24.35
N SER A 867 -8.98 -18.41 -24.66
CA SER A 867 -8.91 -16.95 -24.52
C SER A 867 -8.19 -16.29 -25.70
N TRP A 868 -8.47 -15.00 -25.93
CA TRP A 868 -7.69 -14.17 -26.85
C TRP A 868 -6.26 -13.96 -26.32
N CYS A 869 -6.11 -13.73 -25.01
CA CYS A 869 -4.82 -13.32 -24.48
C CYS A 869 -3.72 -14.40 -24.56
N ASN A 870 -3.98 -15.59 -24.02
CA ASN A 870 -3.00 -16.68 -23.96
C ASN A 870 -3.41 -17.89 -24.81
N GLY A 871 -4.66 -17.95 -25.23
CA GLY A 871 -5.30 -19.17 -25.70
C GLY A 871 -5.41 -19.34 -27.20
N ILE A 872 -6.07 -20.42 -27.58
CA ILE A 872 -6.30 -20.82 -28.98
C ILE A 872 -7.08 -19.78 -29.79
N VAL A 873 -7.88 -18.92 -29.13
CA VAL A 873 -8.68 -17.89 -29.82
C VAL A 873 -7.77 -16.78 -30.36
N GLY A 874 -6.76 -16.37 -29.58
CA GLY A 874 -5.75 -15.43 -30.08
C GLY A 874 -4.92 -16.03 -31.21
N ILE A 875 -4.57 -17.30 -31.10
CA ILE A 875 -3.81 -18.04 -32.12
C ILE A 875 -4.60 -18.12 -33.43
N VAL A 876 -5.88 -18.51 -33.38
CA VAL A 876 -6.69 -18.61 -34.60
C VAL A 876 -6.90 -17.25 -35.24
N ASN A 877 -7.05 -16.18 -34.45
CA ASN A 877 -7.16 -14.82 -34.98
C ASN A 877 -5.88 -14.40 -35.73
N ALA A 878 -4.70 -14.68 -35.15
CA ALA A 878 -3.42 -14.44 -35.82
C ALA A 878 -3.26 -15.26 -37.10
N LYS A 879 -3.61 -16.56 -37.08
CA LYS A 879 -3.55 -17.43 -38.27
C LYS A 879 -4.50 -16.96 -39.36
N ASN A 880 -5.70 -16.51 -39.00
CA ASN A 880 -6.66 -15.92 -39.92
C ASN A 880 -6.10 -14.64 -40.55
N TYR A 881 -5.48 -13.76 -39.75
CA TYR A 881 -4.82 -12.57 -40.27
C TYR A 881 -3.74 -12.91 -41.31
N LEU A 882 -2.89 -13.90 -41.03
CA LEU A 882 -1.86 -14.37 -41.98
C LEU A 882 -2.50 -14.92 -43.26
N GLU A 883 -3.55 -15.73 -43.16
CA GLU A 883 -4.23 -16.34 -44.31
C GLU A 883 -4.90 -15.29 -45.20
N THR A 884 -5.68 -14.37 -44.62
CA THR A 884 -6.41 -13.33 -45.35
C THR A 884 -5.46 -12.32 -46.01
N ASN A 885 -4.26 -12.14 -45.45
CA ASN A 885 -3.21 -11.31 -46.04
C ASN A 885 -2.17 -12.15 -46.83
N GLU A 886 -2.56 -13.31 -47.34
CA GLU A 886 -1.82 -14.13 -48.31
C GLU A 886 -0.42 -14.57 -47.85
N PHE A 887 -0.22 -14.84 -46.55
CA PHE A 887 1.04 -15.41 -46.08
C PHE A 887 1.31 -16.77 -46.76
N PRO A 888 2.53 -17.03 -47.27
CA PRO A 888 2.82 -18.21 -48.09
C PRO A 888 2.95 -19.49 -47.25
N ASP A 889 1.81 -20.02 -46.80
CA ASP A 889 1.65 -21.25 -46.04
C ASP A 889 0.32 -21.95 -46.38
N LYS A 890 0.40 -23.22 -46.80
CA LYS A 890 -0.76 -23.97 -47.30
C LYS A 890 -1.66 -24.57 -46.20
N PHE A 891 -1.22 -24.58 -44.94
CA PHE A 891 -1.95 -25.22 -43.85
C PHE A 891 -2.85 -24.24 -43.09
N LEU A 892 -2.55 -22.94 -43.14
CA LEU A 892 -3.26 -21.91 -42.38
C LEU A 892 -4.78 -21.97 -42.55
N LYS A 893 -5.27 -22.10 -43.78
CA LYS A 893 -6.71 -22.15 -44.07
C LYS A 893 -7.42 -23.30 -43.36
N THR A 894 -6.84 -24.49 -43.38
CA THR A 894 -7.40 -25.66 -42.69
C THR A 894 -7.31 -25.52 -41.18
N GLU A 895 -6.17 -25.02 -40.65
CA GLU A 895 -5.98 -24.79 -39.22
C GLU A 895 -6.98 -23.76 -38.66
N VAL A 896 -7.25 -22.69 -39.40
CA VAL A 896 -8.25 -21.67 -39.03
C VAL A 896 -9.63 -22.29 -38.94
N GLN A 897 -10.04 -23.09 -39.93
CA GLN A 897 -11.33 -23.77 -39.93
C GLN A 897 -11.47 -24.75 -38.75
N ASP A 898 -10.46 -25.60 -38.55
CA ASP A 898 -10.48 -26.62 -37.49
C ASP A 898 -10.54 -26.01 -36.09
N TYR A 899 -9.74 -24.96 -35.84
CA TYR A 899 -9.73 -24.28 -34.55
C TYR A 899 -11.00 -23.47 -34.33
N SER A 900 -11.55 -22.80 -35.34
CA SER A 900 -12.83 -22.09 -35.20
C SER A 900 -13.98 -23.03 -34.85
N ILE A 901 -14.06 -24.20 -35.49
CA ILE A 901 -15.06 -25.23 -35.14
C ILE A 901 -14.83 -25.75 -33.71
N LYS A 902 -13.56 -26.00 -33.33
CA LYS A 902 -13.22 -26.44 -31.97
C LYS A 902 -13.67 -25.43 -30.91
N ILE A 903 -13.46 -24.13 -31.15
CA ILE A 903 -13.86 -23.05 -30.23
C ILE A 903 -15.39 -22.92 -30.17
N LEU A 904 -16.08 -22.98 -31.31
CA LEU A 904 -17.56 -22.88 -31.37
C LEU A 904 -18.27 -23.96 -30.57
N ASN A 905 -17.72 -25.18 -30.58
CA ASN A 905 -18.26 -26.36 -29.91
C ASN A 905 -17.87 -26.49 -28.43
N GLN A 906 -17.14 -25.51 -27.87
CA GLN A 906 -16.94 -25.47 -26.42
C GLN A 906 -18.18 -24.91 -25.72
N ASP A 907 -18.50 -25.50 -24.57
CA ASP A 907 -19.43 -24.90 -23.62
C ASP A 907 -18.89 -23.55 -23.12
N SER A 908 -19.79 -22.68 -22.67
CA SER A 908 -19.44 -21.32 -22.21
C SER A 908 -18.36 -21.35 -21.13
N THR A 909 -17.41 -20.43 -21.25
CA THR A 909 -16.37 -20.22 -20.24
C THR A 909 -16.99 -19.61 -18.98
N LEU A 910 -16.39 -19.84 -17.80
CA LEU A 910 -16.79 -19.21 -16.53
C LEU A 910 -16.63 -17.67 -16.49
N ASP A 911 -16.13 -17.08 -17.58
CA ASP A 911 -15.79 -15.66 -17.73
C ASP A 911 -16.43 -15.14 -19.01
N ASN A 912 -16.98 -13.93 -18.98
CA ASN A 912 -17.68 -13.31 -20.10
C ASN A 912 -16.92 -12.08 -20.67
N SER A 913 -15.70 -11.78 -20.22
CA SER A 913 -14.91 -10.64 -20.72
C SER A 913 -14.47 -10.76 -22.19
N ILE A 914 -13.94 -9.68 -22.76
CA ILE A 914 -13.38 -9.68 -24.11
C ILE A 914 -11.98 -10.33 -24.15
N CYS A 915 -11.14 -10.04 -23.15
CA CYS A 915 -9.75 -10.51 -23.11
C CYS A 915 -9.64 -12.04 -23.03
N HIS A 916 -10.51 -12.66 -22.23
CA HIS A 916 -10.39 -14.08 -21.91
C HIS A 916 -11.71 -14.74 -21.52
N GLY A 917 -12.83 -14.20 -22.00
CA GLY A 917 -14.16 -14.76 -21.81
C GLY A 917 -14.87 -15.12 -23.11
N SER A 918 -16.09 -15.63 -22.95
CA SER A 918 -16.93 -16.16 -24.03
C SER A 918 -17.29 -15.11 -25.07
N ILE A 919 -17.57 -13.87 -24.64
CA ILE A 919 -17.95 -12.76 -25.54
C ILE A 919 -16.80 -12.43 -26.49
N GLY A 920 -15.57 -12.29 -25.98
CA GLY A 920 -14.39 -12.05 -26.84
C GLY A 920 -14.16 -13.15 -27.85
N ASN A 921 -14.35 -14.41 -27.44
CA ASN A 921 -14.25 -15.56 -28.34
C ASN A 921 -15.27 -15.48 -29.48
N LEU A 922 -16.52 -15.12 -29.17
CA LEU A 922 -17.59 -14.97 -30.15
C LEU A 922 -17.36 -13.78 -31.09
N VAL A 923 -16.84 -12.66 -30.59
CA VAL A 923 -16.48 -11.48 -31.41
C VAL A 923 -15.43 -11.84 -32.47
N ILE A 924 -14.40 -12.59 -32.08
CA ILE A 924 -13.36 -13.04 -33.01
C ILE A 924 -13.91 -14.07 -34.00
N LEU A 925 -14.77 -14.99 -33.56
CA LEU A 925 -15.37 -15.97 -34.46
C LEU A 925 -16.34 -15.33 -35.47
N ASP A 926 -17.10 -14.31 -35.07
CA ASP A 926 -17.96 -13.53 -35.99
C ASP A 926 -17.14 -12.86 -37.10
N SER A 927 -15.92 -12.40 -36.80
CA SER A 927 -15.03 -11.80 -37.80
C SER A 927 -14.41 -12.82 -38.76
N ILE A 928 -14.15 -14.05 -38.30
CA ILE A 928 -13.57 -15.13 -39.11
C ILE A 928 -14.64 -15.83 -39.98
N LEU A 929 -15.77 -16.18 -39.38
CA LEU A 929 -16.81 -17.01 -40.02
C LEU A 929 -17.84 -16.18 -40.79
N GLY A 930 -17.87 -14.87 -40.56
CA GLY A 930 -18.91 -13.98 -41.05
C GLY A 930 -20.16 -14.02 -40.18
N TYR A 931 -21.05 -13.05 -40.43
CA TYR A 931 -22.24 -12.82 -39.62
C TYR A 931 -23.12 -14.06 -39.44
N SER A 932 -23.43 -14.38 -38.19
CA SER A 932 -24.36 -15.43 -37.81
C SER A 932 -25.33 -14.95 -36.73
N VAL A 933 -26.63 -15.13 -36.97
CA VAL A 933 -27.69 -14.84 -35.98
C VAL A 933 -27.49 -15.67 -34.70
N ASP A 934 -26.95 -16.89 -34.82
CA ASP A 934 -26.63 -17.75 -33.68
C ASP A 934 -25.54 -17.11 -32.79
N ILE A 935 -24.46 -16.61 -33.40
CA ILE A 935 -23.38 -15.93 -32.67
C ILE A 935 -23.90 -14.66 -32.00
N GLU A 936 -24.74 -13.88 -32.69
CA GLU A 936 -25.35 -12.68 -32.12
C GLU A 936 -26.21 -12.99 -30.88
N ASN A 937 -27.05 -14.03 -30.94
CA ASN A 937 -27.87 -14.47 -29.81
C ASN A 937 -27.02 -14.99 -28.64
N ARG A 938 -25.91 -15.69 -28.93
CA ARG A 938 -24.96 -16.14 -27.90
C ARG A 938 -24.28 -14.94 -27.24
N ILE A 939 -23.83 -13.94 -28.02
CA ILE A 939 -23.25 -12.70 -27.47
C ILE A 939 -24.25 -12.01 -26.54
N ALA A 940 -25.51 -11.85 -26.95
CA ALA A 940 -26.53 -11.22 -26.11
C ALA A 940 -26.79 -12.01 -24.81
N THR A 941 -26.81 -13.35 -24.89
CA THR A 941 -27.01 -14.22 -23.71
C THR A 941 -25.88 -14.10 -22.70
N GLU A 942 -24.63 -14.19 -23.17
CA GLU A 942 -23.44 -14.03 -22.35
C GLU A 942 -23.33 -12.61 -21.77
N SER A 943 -23.73 -11.60 -22.56
CA SER A 943 -23.76 -10.19 -22.12
C SER A 943 -24.81 -9.94 -21.05
N SER A 944 -25.98 -10.60 -21.15
CA SER A 944 -27.01 -10.60 -20.12
C SER A 944 -26.46 -11.16 -18.80
N SER A 945 -25.76 -12.31 -18.87
CA SER A 945 -25.13 -12.92 -17.70
C SER A 945 -24.07 -12.01 -17.06
N TYR A 946 -23.20 -11.41 -17.88
CA TYR A 946 -22.21 -10.44 -17.42
C TYR A 946 -22.85 -9.24 -16.73
N LEU A 947 -23.87 -8.64 -17.34
CA LEU A 947 -24.52 -7.44 -16.81
C LEU A 947 -25.25 -7.74 -15.50
N LEU A 948 -25.94 -8.88 -15.39
CA LEU A 948 -26.60 -9.27 -14.15
C LEU A 948 -25.60 -9.53 -13.02
N ASP A 949 -24.41 -10.08 -13.31
CA ASP A 949 -23.30 -10.19 -12.36
C ASP A 949 -22.84 -8.80 -11.90
N LYS A 950 -22.60 -7.87 -12.84
CA LYS A 950 -22.16 -6.49 -12.54
C LYS A 950 -23.21 -5.67 -11.78
N GLU A 951 -24.50 -5.84 -12.06
CA GLU A 951 -25.59 -5.20 -11.31
C GLU A 951 -25.75 -5.79 -9.91
N THR A 952 -25.53 -7.10 -9.75
CA THR A 952 -25.62 -7.76 -8.44
C THR A 952 -24.52 -7.26 -7.51
N TYR A 953 -23.30 -7.13 -8.01
CA TYR A 953 -22.15 -6.70 -7.22
C TYR A 953 -21.89 -5.20 -7.30
N GLU A 954 -22.66 -4.45 -8.08
CA GLU A 954 -22.61 -2.99 -8.23
C GLU A 954 -21.18 -2.43 -8.12
N CYS A 955 -20.34 -2.76 -9.11
CA CYS A 955 -18.93 -2.35 -9.18
C CYS A 955 -18.63 -1.55 -10.44
N ASP A 956 -17.60 -0.70 -10.38
CA ASP A 956 -17.14 0.10 -11.51
C ASP A 956 -16.05 -0.67 -12.28
N ASP A 957 -16.31 -0.99 -13.55
CA ASP A 957 -15.36 -1.66 -14.45
C ASP A 957 -15.71 -1.31 -15.90
N TRP A 958 -15.01 -0.31 -16.45
CA TRP A 958 -15.43 0.38 -17.67
C TRP A 958 -14.66 -0.02 -18.93
N GLY A 959 -13.49 -0.65 -18.78
CA GLY A 959 -12.56 -0.92 -19.88
C GLY A 959 -13.12 -1.70 -21.07
N ILE A 960 -12.41 -1.65 -22.20
CA ILE A 960 -12.77 -2.46 -23.38
C ILE A 960 -12.49 -3.95 -23.14
N LEU A 961 -11.40 -4.30 -22.46
CA LEU A 961 -10.94 -5.69 -22.44
C LEU A 961 -11.59 -6.55 -21.36
N THR A 962 -11.89 -5.97 -20.20
CA THR A 962 -12.55 -6.68 -19.09
C THR A 962 -13.85 -6.04 -18.63
N GLY A 963 -14.13 -4.80 -19.06
CA GLY A 963 -15.21 -3.97 -18.54
C GLY A 963 -16.41 -3.81 -19.47
N GLU A 964 -17.35 -2.99 -19.01
CA GLU A 964 -18.65 -2.77 -19.64
C GLU A 964 -18.59 -2.16 -21.05
N MET A 965 -17.57 -1.35 -21.38
CA MET A 965 -17.46 -0.76 -22.73
C MET A 965 -17.22 -1.84 -23.79
N GLY A 966 -16.40 -2.85 -23.50
CA GLY A 966 -16.19 -3.96 -24.43
C GLY A 966 -17.46 -4.76 -24.70
N ILE A 967 -18.25 -4.99 -23.65
CA ILE A 967 -19.53 -5.68 -23.75
C ILE A 967 -20.52 -4.87 -24.58
N LEU A 968 -20.58 -3.56 -24.34
CA LEU A 968 -21.40 -2.65 -25.13
C LEU A 968 -21.02 -2.69 -26.62
N MET A 969 -19.72 -2.63 -26.93
CA MET A 969 -19.22 -2.73 -28.30
C MET A 969 -19.54 -4.07 -28.95
N ALA A 970 -19.49 -5.18 -28.20
CA ALA A 970 -19.83 -6.50 -28.74
C ALA A 970 -21.30 -6.64 -29.15
N ASN A 971 -22.20 -5.91 -28.47
CA ASN A 971 -23.64 -5.92 -28.72
C ASN A 971 -24.09 -4.99 -29.86
N ASP A 972 -23.21 -4.10 -30.36
CA ASP A 972 -23.44 -3.29 -31.55
C ASP A 972 -22.60 -3.80 -32.74
N ARG A 973 -23.21 -4.03 -33.90
CA ARG A 973 -22.53 -4.70 -35.04
C ARG A 973 -21.36 -3.90 -35.60
N LYS A 974 -21.50 -2.58 -35.73
CA LYS A 974 -20.42 -1.71 -36.24
C LYS A 974 -19.27 -1.67 -35.24
N SER A 975 -19.60 -1.50 -33.97
CA SER A 975 -18.64 -1.48 -32.86
C SER A 975 -17.94 -2.80 -32.65
N ARG A 976 -18.60 -3.94 -32.91
CA ARG A 976 -18.01 -5.28 -32.85
C ARG A 976 -16.89 -5.46 -33.86
N THR A 977 -17.06 -4.92 -35.07
CA THR A 977 -16.00 -4.94 -36.09
C THR A 977 -14.79 -4.14 -35.61
N ARG A 978 -15.03 -2.93 -35.07
CA ARG A 978 -13.98 -2.09 -34.47
C ARG A 978 -13.29 -2.78 -33.30
N LEU A 979 -14.03 -3.50 -32.46
CA LEU A 979 -13.47 -4.24 -31.34
C LEU A 979 -12.45 -5.27 -31.83
N ASN A 980 -12.75 -6.01 -32.89
CA ASN A 980 -11.79 -6.93 -33.51
C ASN A 980 -10.56 -6.22 -34.09
N ASP A 981 -10.73 -5.05 -34.72
CA ASP A 981 -9.61 -4.24 -35.20
C ASP A 981 -8.71 -3.77 -34.04
N ILE A 982 -9.29 -3.35 -32.92
CA ILE A 982 -8.56 -2.99 -31.69
C ILE A 982 -7.75 -4.19 -31.19
N LEU A 983 -8.34 -5.39 -31.12
CA LEU A 983 -7.64 -6.60 -30.68
C LEU A 983 -6.45 -6.98 -31.58
N LEU A 984 -6.41 -6.52 -32.82
CA LEU A 984 -5.30 -6.72 -33.77
C LEU A 984 -4.40 -5.49 -33.93
N LEU A 985 -4.75 -4.35 -33.32
CA LEU A 985 -4.18 -3.02 -33.53
C LEU A 985 -4.21 -2.59 -35.01
N ASN A 986 -5.30 -2.90 -35.73
CA ASN A 986 -5.40 -2.82 -37.20
C ASN A 986 -5.58 -1.40 -37.79
#